data_AF-A0A5K3EL03-F1
#
_entry.id   AF-A0A5K3EL03-F1
#
_cell.length_a   1.000
_cell.length_b   1.000
_cell.length_c   1.000
_cell.angle_alpha   90.00
_cell.angle_beta   90.00
_cell.angle_gamma   90.00
#
_symmetry.space_group_name_H-M   'P 1'
#
loop_
_entity.id
_entity.type
_entity.pdbx_description
1 polymer ?
#
loop_
_entity_poly.entity_id
_entity_poly.type
_entity_poly.pdbx_seq_one_letter_code
_entity_poly.pdbx_strand_id
1 'polypeptide(L)'
;MSNLEKLIVNLRDLLPNAHIDDGDPSRCFRACVERYLKGLDDNADLINALDETEIPEAYVLCCLHLLKSMTQINLPADGDKPLFSVHQTQQLSNCLQFVVCLGIYPLLSPGVSVPLHLRLENADKFQCPRLRDMSNRHKKLFEIAECFDALNRSSIDALHDLVSPNAYLGDYLAVLFQLSYGPAVADVSIDVADIVRVSRMRLRALLARLPRPLAFKELFLFQSGFQKQQPRDPDSARCRSSALKDLIVGVLDVHSSDPRHTSAVASALAHILAAPPQSIGSTNSVDQYYHSLAFQISDVIQTWKSTENRDIILQVSHLVAIDTIHQVCERNLQLGRQLFLDKPLLSKIDKLLVYSQPLERTIPDLHLKAIDVSDVAELLGAVDLHESIVFVCELLDTRHPSQALISLLTRYSNPWFHFYALLNLACHDEDDCQIVAHAPDSPVAKLRLRLQSILVNLLESCNSSFSLFRDWLLLPPLDLTSLKALDSDSSLTRPLRLRPGVVLRPPSLILSTETPIDCPYRVCQAAESTDHSLSMVSARVEAAMQLLKSLSPPLEEGEASERILSNWSTSQNDQEQQPKLPSLLLLSLISDINSHLVEAFAHHPRDEPVCVSLRSEGALDEEALSALLTASLLASAMLEQLDASNLWPSDPSLAVHLLSLTLSRLCMVLESSAADTAMLKMQEESLHLVLAIAAFFVNHMEKGDKVTSEVRDRFAELVPLLHKIEKSFPQSSPSVELARQLRIALCTRGAFSVGSSSPPSPSPPNYPPLVETTQKKPLIEVLSSSGSSPPKPQGDTEETPEETTELSPQLAEIFTQLQDPFIPVRGHGLIELSRLLEAKDPSIKGFEDRIYAALTEQLDNEDSYVYLSAIRGLSAMGNAFTDRLLPLLLARFLTDSLNVEFRLKLGEAIVRVLRELGDVSPKYCNLVVSGLLKASNDPSELIRAASLSNLSEICRFLGDAIQPVVYEVFGAIENSLKHDTAPLVRKSAAYLARSLFVEAPRSNQLGLPRHIPEDLIRDIHRLLRDRLRIERDLEVLEQLEAAMAELDARTRASVFRRPDNVSDLVKEIRILRPFND
;
A
#
# COMPACT_ATOMS: atom_id res chain seq x y z
N MET A 1 -0.16 35.51 -43.49
CA MET A 1 0.32 34.27 -44.14
C MET A 1 1.39 34.53 -45.20
N SER A 2 1.15 35.29 -46.27
CA SER A 2 2.18 35.56 -47.30
C SER A 2 3.48 36.19 -46.77
N ASN A 3 3.39 37.12 -45.80
CA ASN A 3 4.59 37.70 -45.16
C ASN A 3 5.37 36.69 -44.30
N LEU A 4 4.68 35.71 -43.70
CA LEU A 4 5.32 34.67 -42.89
C LEU A 4 6.09 33.68 -43.79
N GLU A 5 5.51 33.30 -44.93
CA GLU A 5 6.15 32.43 -45.93
C GLU A 5 7.44 33.08 -46.49
N LYS A 6 7.42 34.39 -46.75
CA LYS A 6 8.62 35.14 -47.15
C LYS A 6 9.71 35.10 -46.08
N LEU A 7 9.37 35.32 -44.80
CA LEU A 7 10.35 35.28 -43.71
C LEU A 7 10.90 33.87 -43.47
N ILE A 8 10.12 32.81 -43.68
CA ILE A 8 10.58 31.43 -43.60
C ILE A 8 11.59 31.12 -44.72
N VAL A 9 11.38 31.65 -45.93
CA VAL A 9 12.36 31.56 -47.02
C VAL A 9 13.65 32.29 -46.64
N ASN A 10 13.52 33.51 -46.09
CA ASN A 10 14.67 34.29 -45.65
C ASN A 10 15.45 33.61 -44.50
N LEU A 11 14.78 32.90 -43.59
CA LEU A 11 15.41 32.09 -42.54
C LEU A 11 16.24 30.95 -43.13
N ARG A 12 15.72 30.26 -44.14
CA ARG A 12 16.46 29.19 -44.83
C ARG A 12 17.67 29.75 -45.56
N ASP A 13 17.53 30.91 -46.20
CA ASP A 13 18.59 31.49 -47.02
C ASP A 13 19.74 32.07 -46.17
N LEU A 14 19.43 32.48 -44.93
CA LEU A 14 20.40 32.97 -43.94
C LEU A 14 21.19 31.85 -43.24
N LEU A 15 20.68 30.62 -43.16
CA LEU A 15 21.39 29.51 -42.51
C LEU A 15 22.42 28.82 -43.44
N PRO A 16 23.56 28.34 -42.91
CA PRO A 16 24.55 27.58 -43.67
C PRO A 16 24.00 26.27 -44.23
N ASN A 17 24.28 25.96 -45.51
CA ASN A 17 23.89 24.73 -46.17
C ASN A 17 25.09 23.81 -46.40
N ALA A 18 25.08 22.62 -45.80
CA ALA A 18 26.17 21.65 -45.83
C ALA A 18 26.59 21.14 -47.24
N HIS A 19 25.77 21.38 -48.27
CA HIS A 19 26.02 20.94 -49.65
C HIS A 19 26.50 22.04 -50.60
N ILE A 20 26.39 23.31 -50.20
CA ILE A 20 26.61 24.48 -51.08
C ILE A 20 27.78 25.33 -50.58
N ASP A 21 28.01 25.35 -49.26
CA ASP A 21 28.94 26.28 -48.64
C ASP A 21 30.34 25.66 -48.41
N ASP A 22 31.37 26.46 -48.73
CA ASP A 22 32.80 26.11 -48.66
C ASP A 22 33.27 25.87 -47.21
N GLY A 23 34.37 25.13 -47.01
CA GLY A 23 34.87 24.74 -45.68
C GLY A 23 35.40 25.89 -44.79
N ASP A 24 35.48 27.12 -45.32
CA ASP A 24 35.93 28.32 -44.60
C ASP A 24 34.73 29.12 -44.03
N PRO A 25 34.60 29.24 -42.69
CA PRO A 25 33.44 29.86 -42.05
C PRO A 25 33.21 31.32 -42.46
N SER A 26 34.26 32.09 -42.76
CA SER A 26 34.12 33.50 -43.14
C SER A 26 33.52 33.66 -44.55
N ARG A 27 33.78 32.71 -45.45
CA ARG A 27 33.17 32.70 -46.80
C ARG A 27 31.73 32.22 -46.75
N CYS A 28 31.44 31.24 -45.91
CA CYS A 28 30.08 30.76 -45.66
C CYS A 28 29.17 31.87 -45.12
N PHE A 29 29.60 32.60 -44.08
CA PHE A 29 28.79 33.69 -43.53
C PHE A 29 28.55 34.82 -44.53
N ARG A 30 29.56 35.17 -45.35
CA ARG A 30 29.40 36.15 -46.43
C ARG A 30 28.36 35.69 -47.45
N ALA A 31 28.41 34.43 -47.88
CA ALA A 31 27.43 33.88 -48.82
C ALA A 31 26.00 33.87 -48.24
N CYS A 32 25.84 33.60 -46.95
CA CYS A 32 24.53 33.69 -46.27
C CYS A 32 24.00 35.14 -46.22
N VAL A 33 24.85 36.11 -45.87
CA VAL A 33 24.47 37.54 -45.85
C VAL A 33 24.07 38.00 -47.25
N GLU A 34 24.83 37.66 -48.29
CA GLU A 34 24.51 38.02 -49.68
C GLU A 34 23.20 37.38 -50.16
N ARG A 35 22.93 36.12 -49.79
CA ARG A 35 21.66 35.45 -50.09
C ARG A 35 20.47 36.14 -49.42
N TYR A 36 20.62 36.47 -48.14
CA TYR A 36 19.59 37.15 -47.36
C TYR A 36 19.29 38.56 -47.89
N LEU A 37 20.31 39.34 -48.23
CA LEU A 37 20.16 40.69 -48.80
C LEU A 37 19.47 40.69 -50.16
N LYS A 38 19.68 39.66 -51.00
CA LYS A 38 18.97 39.51 -52.29
C LYS A 38 17.47 39.23 -52.14
N GLY A 39 17.04 38.71 -50.99
CA GLY A 39 15.65 38.41 -50.67
C GLY A 39 14.90 39.53 -49.94
N LEU A 40 15.55 40.66 -49.66
CA LEU A 40 14.97 41.80 -48.96
C LEU A 40 14.56 42.91 -49.95
N ASP A 41 13.26 43.25 -49.96
CA ASP A 41 12.74 44.40 -50.69
C ASP A 41 13.06 45.68 -49.88
N ASP A 42 14.04 46.48 -50.33
CA ASP A 42 14.44 47.83 -49.85
C ASP A 42 14.50 48.05 -48.32
N ASN A 43 15.60 47.65 -47.68
CA ASN A 43 15.96 48.06 -46.31
C ASN A 43 17.27 48.86 -46.29
N ALA A 44 17.19 50.17 -46.57
CA ALA A 44 18.34 51.07 -46.59
C ALA A 44 19.09 51.12 -45.24
N ASP A 45 18.36 51.03 -44.11
CA ASP A 45 18.95 51.12 -42.78
C ASP A 45 19.86 49.92 -42.44
N LEU A 46 19.48 48.71 -42.84
CA LEU A 46 20.29 47.51 -42.65
C LEU A 46 21.52 47.55 -43.57
N ILE A 47 21.35 47.97 -44.82
CA ILE A 47 22.46 48.08 -45.79
C ILE A 47 23.48 49.11 -45.30
N ASN A 48 23.03 50.28 -44.82
CA ASN A 48 23.90 51.31 -44.25
C ASN A 48 24.62 50.83 -42.97
N ALA A 49 23.97 50.01 -42.13
CA ALA A 49 24.59 49.45 -40.93
C ALA A 49 25.64 48.37 -41.25
N LEU A 50 25.57 47.76 -42.44
CA LEU A 50 26.50 46.71 -42.88
C LEU A 50 27.78 47.28 -43.51
N ASP A 51 27.75 48.51 -44.04
CA ASP A 51 28.79 49.10 -44.90
C ASP A 51 30.17 49.29 -44.25
N GLU A 52 30.34 49.05 -42.94
CA GLU A 52 31.64 49.11 -42.24
C GLU A 52 31.84 47.99 -41.20
N THR A 53 31.08 46.89 -41.26
CA THR A 53 31.09 45.83 -40.22
C THR A 53 31.88 44.57 -40.61
N GLU A 54 32.49 43.90 -39.62
CA GLU A 54 33.15 42.60 -39.85
C GLU A 54 32.12 41.53 -40.24
N ILE A 55 32.50 40.57 -41.09
CA ILE A 55 31.61 39.52 -41.63
C ILE A 55 30.80 38.77 -40.54
N PRO A 56 31.37 38.36 -39.38
CA PRO A 56 30.60 37.69 -38.33
C PRO A 56 29.58 38.62 -37.66
N GLU A 57 29.91 39.91 -37.56
CA GLU A 57 29.04 40.93 -36.98
C GLU A 57 27.89 41.27 -37.93
N ALA A 58 28.19 41.45 -39.22
CA ALA A 58 27.22 41.59 -40.30
C ALA A 58 26.20 40.43 -40.31
N TYR A 59 26.67 39.20 -40.11
CA TYR A 59 25.82 38.02 -40.03
C TYR A 59 24.89 38.05 -38.80
N VAL A 60 25.41 38.43 -37.62
CA VAL A 60 24.60 38.59 -36.40
C VAL A 60 23.53 39.66 -36.58
N LEU A 61 23.86 40.80 -37.20
CA LEU A 61 22.88 41.86 -37.49
C LEU A 61 21.76 41.39 -38.42
N CYS A 62 22.09 40.58 -39.43
CA CYS A 62 21.09 39.96 -40.32
C CYS A 62 20.16 38.99 -39.54
N CYS A 63 20.71 38.18 -38.63
CA CYS A 63 19.93 37.30 -37.76
C CYS A 63 19.01 38.08 -36.81
N LEU A 64 19.50 39.17 -36.20
CA LEU A 64 18.70 40.04 -35.33
C LEU A 64 17.57 40.72 -36.11
N HIS A 65 17.85 41.22 -37.33
CA HIS A 65 16.85 41.82 -38.20
C HIS A 65 15.74 40.82 -38.55
N LEU A 66 16.09 39.59 -38.91
CA LEU A 66 15.13 38.54 -39.24
C LEU A 66 14.24 38.21 -38.04
N LEU A 67 14.85 37.92 -36.87
CA LEU A 67 14.11 37.58 -35.65
C LEU A 67 13.17 38.71 -35.22
N LYS A 68 13.64 39.97 -35.26
CA LYS A 68 12.81 41.14 -34.95
C LYS A 68 11.65 41.29 -35.93
N SER A 69 11.89 41.08 -37.23
CA SER A 69 10.84 41.11 -38.25
C SER A 69 9.78 40.02 -38.03
N MET A 70 10.19 38.82 -37.59
CA MET A 70 9.27 37.73 -37.26
C MET A 70 8.41 38.03 -36.03
N THR A 71 8.93 38.75 -35.03
CA THR A 71 8.16 39.15 -33.83
C THR A 71 7.10 40.23 -34.08
N GLN A 72 7.18 40.96 -35.19
CA GLN A 72 6.24 42.04 -35.53
C GLN A 72 4.97 41.55 -36.25
N ILE A 73 4.90 40.27 -36.60
CA ILE A 73 3.73 39.69 -37.27
C ILE A 73 2.64 39.39 -36.23
N ASN A 74 1.51 40.10 -36.32
CA ASN A 74 0.31 39.79 -35.55
C ASN A 74 -0.60 38.84 -36.35
N LEU A 75 -0.82 37.63 -35.85
CA LEU A 75 -1.75 36.65 -36.43
C LEU A 75 -3.09 36.69 -35.67
N PRO A 76 -4.24 36.54 -36.37
CA PRO A 76 -5.54 36.39 -35.72
C PRO A 76 -5.61 35.04 -34.97
N ALA A 77 -6.20 35.06 -33.77
CA ALA A 77 -6.37 33.89 -32.93
C ALA A 77 -7.39 32.91 -33.55
N ASP A 78 -6.92 31.95 -34.36
CA ASP A 78 -7.77 30.88 -34.88
C ASP A 78 -7.01 29.53 -34.91
N GLY A 79 -7.46 28.60 -34.06
CA GLY A 79 -7.41 27.12 -34.17
C GLY A 79 -6.06 26.37 -34.22
N ASP A 80 -5.65 25.81 -33.08
CA ASP A 80 -5.01 24.49 -32.81
C ASP A 80 -3.94 23.87 -33.75
N LYS A 81 -3.42 24.57 -34.76
CA LYS A 81 -2.35 24.08 -35.63
C LYS A 81 -1.03 24.82 -35.36
N PRO A 82 0.09 24.10 -35.10
CA PRO A 82 1.39 24.75 -34.90
C PRO A 82 1.80 25.52 -36.16
N LEU A 83 2.12 26.80 -35.98
CA LEU A 83 2.50 27.73 -37.06
C LEU A 83 3.81 27.36 -37.77
N PHE A 84 4.71 26.67 -37.06
CA PHE A 84 5.98 26.19 -37.57
C PHE A 84 6.06 24.65 -37.46
N SER A 85 6.62 24.02 -38.49
CA SER A 85 7.03 22.61 -38.41
C SER A 85 8.22 22.41 -37.47
N VAL A 86 8.40 21.19 -36.95
CA VAL A 86 9.55 20.83 -36.08
C VAL A 86 10.90 21.23 -36.71
N HIS A 87 11.03 21.07 -38.03
CA HIS A 87 12.23 21.49 -38.75
C HIS A 87 12.44 23.01 -38.73
N GLN A 88 11.38 23.80 -38.92
CA GLN A 88 11.45 25.26 -38.88
C GLN A 88 11.74 25.79 -37.46
N THR A 89 11.20 25.15 -36.42
CA THR A 89 11.54 25.47 -35.02
C THR A 89 13.01 25.19 -34.73
N GLN A 90 13.57 24.10 -35.25
CA GLN A 90 15.01 23.83 -35.15
C GLN A 90 15.85 24.88 -35.90
N GLN A 91 15.41 25.32 -37.08
CA GLN A 91 16.07 26.39 -37.83
C GLN A 91 16.08 27.72 -37.06
N LEU A 92 14.97 28.06 -36.40
CA LEU A 92 14.87 29.24 -35.52
C LEU A 92 15.83 29.13 -34.32
N SER A 93 15.88 27.97 -33.68
CA SER A 93 16.84 27.70 -32.59
C SER A 93 18.28 27.84 -33.07
N ASN A 94 18.63 27.30 -34.24
CA ASN A 94 19.97 27.43 -34.81
C ASN A 94 20.31 28.89 -35.14
N CYS A 95 19.35 29.68 -35.64
CA CYS A 95 19.53 31.11 -35.89
C CYS A 95 19.87 31.87 -34.60
N LEU A 96 19.14 31.61 -33.50
CA LEU A 96 19.42 32.21 -32.20
C LEU A 96 20.73 31.70 -31.59
N GLN A 97 21.08 30.43 -31.81
CA GLN A 97 22.36 29.85 -31.42
C GLN A 97 23.54 30.61 -32.05
N PHE A 98 23.46 30.97 -33.33
CA PHE A 98 24.49 31.79 -33.98
C PHE A 98 24.60 33.19 -33.36
N VAL A 99 23.48 33.83 -33.02
CA VAL A 99 23.47 35.13 -32.30
C VAL A 99 24.16 35.00 -30.94
N VAL A 100 23.91 33.91 -30.21
CA VAL A 100 24.54 33.65 -28.93
C VAL A 100 26.05 33.42 -29.11
N CYS A 101 26.46 32.52 -30.00
CA CYS A 101 27.87 32.15 -30.17
C CYS A 101 28.74 33.25 -30.79
N LEU A 102 28.23 34.02 -31.77
CA LEU A 102 28.99 35.05 -32.48
C LEU A 102 28.74 36.47 -31.95
N GLY A 103 27.58 36.73 -31.35
CA GLY A 103 27.19 38.05 -30.85
C GLY A 103 27.37 38.23 -29.34
N ILE A 104 26.93 37.26 -28.53
CA ILE A 104 26.95 37.38 -27.06
C ILE A 104 28.31 36.95 -26.49
N TYR A 105 28.73 35.71 -26.75
CA TYR A 105 29.92 35.12 -26.13
C TYR A 105 31.22 35.92 -26.34
N PRO A 106 31.50 36.50 -27.52
CA PRO A 106 32.68 37.35 -27.72
C PRO A 106 32.67 38.66 -26.91
N LEU A 107 31.49 39.11 -26.46
CA LEU A 107 31.27 40.35 -25.71
C LEU A 107 31.14 40.14 -24.19
N LEU A 108 31.03 38.89 -23.72
CA LEU A 108 30.93 38.56 -22.30
C LEU A 108 32.31 38.56 -21.61
N SER A 109 32.35 39.08 -20.38
CA SER A 109 33.51 38.91 -19.50
C SER A 109 33.64 37.44 -19.06
N PRO A 110 34.87 36.93 -18.85
CA PRO A 110 35.06 35.56 -18.40
C PRO A 110 34.37 35.31 -17.05
N GLY A 111 33.57 34.26 -16.95
CA GLY A 111 32.83 33.88 -15.74
C GLY A 111 31.39 34.41 -15.66
N VAL A 112 30.92 35.20 -16.63
CA VAL A 112 29.54 35.73 -16.65
C VAL A 112 28.53 34.73 -17.24
N SER A 113 28.97 33.70 -17.96
CA SER A 113 28.11 32.61 -18.45
C SER A 113 28.85 31.27 -18.47
N VAL A 114 28.13 30.17 -18.72
CA VAL A 114 28.72 28.84 -18.95
C VAL A 114 29.71 28.93 -20.11
N PRO A 115 31.00 28.57 -19.93
CA PRO A 115 31.98 28.57 -21.01
C PRO A 115 31.51 27.79 -22.25
N LEU A 116 31.76 28.32 -23.45
CA LEU A 116 31.23 27.77 -24.70
C LEU A 116 31.66 26.31 -24.96
N HIS A 117 32.85 25.92 -24.47
CA HIS A 117 33.36 24.54 -24.55
C HIS A 117 32.63 23.54 -23.67
N LEU A 118 31.87 24.00 -22.66
CA LEU A 118 31.01 23.14 -21.86
C LEU A 118 29.59 23.01 -22.48
N ARG A 119 29.29 23.77 -23.55
CA ARG A 119 27.97 23.81 -24.20
C ARG A 119 27.94 23.22 -25.61
N LEU A 120 29.04 23.27 -26.35
CA LEU A 120 29.14 22.77 -27.73
C LEU A 120 30.14 21.62 -27.84
N GLU A 121 29.71 20.48 -28.38
CA GLU A 121 30.52 19.26 -28.61
C GLU A 121 31.74 19.45 -29.54
N ASN A 122 31.90 20.63 -30.18
CA ASN A 122 33.01 20.97 -31.07
C ASN A 122 33.52 22.41 -30.87
N ALA A 123 33.47 22.95 -29.65
CA ALA A 123 33.89 24.33 -29.39
C ALA A 123 35.34 24.64 -29.78
N ASP A 124 36.24 23.66 -29.75
CA ASP A 124 37.64 23.83 -30.13
C ASP A 124 37.83 24.15 -31.62
N LYS A 125 36.86 23.76 -32.47
CA LYS A 125 36.81 24.11 -33.89
C LYS A 125 36.17 25.47 -34.14
N PHE A 126 35.46 26.01 -33.15
CA PHE A 126 34.77 27.29 -33.22
C PHE A 126 35.64 28.36 -32.55
N GLN A 127 36.54 28.98 -33.33
CA GLN A 127 37.27 30.16 -32.86
C GLN A 127 36.33 31.36 -32.87
N CYS A 128 35.81 31.75 -31.71
CA CYS A 128 35.08 33.00 -31.56
C CYS A 128 35.98 34.17 -32.03
N PRO A 129 35.50 35.03 -32.94
CA PRO A 129 36.28 36.18 -33.39
C PRO A 129 36.59 37.07 -32.18
N ARG A 130 37.87 37.43 -32.00
CA ARG A 130 38.28 38.38 -30.97
C ARG A 130 37.89 39.79 -31.44
N LEU A 131 36.76 40.29 -30.97
CA LEU A 131 36.33 41.66 -31.25
C LEU A 131 37.37 42.64 -30.69
N ARG A 132 37.95 43.46 -31.58
CA ARG A 132 39.01 44.43 -31.24
C ARG A 132 38.46 45.70 -30.60
N ASP A 133 37.19 46.03 -30.85
CA ASP A 133 36.56 47.25 -30.38
C ASP A 133 35.55 47.00 -29.25
N MET A 134 36.00 47.20 -28.00
CA MET A 134 35.20 47.04 -26.78
C MET A 134 34.39 48.31 -26.44
N SER A 135 34.59 49.40 -27.20
CA SER A 135 33.99 50.72 -26.94
C SER A 135 32.47 50.71 -27.10
N ASN A 136 31.97 49.94 -28.07
CA ASN A 136 30.54 49.81 -28.37
C ASN A 136 29.87 48.56 -27.74
N ARG A 137 30.56 47.86 -26.83
CA ARG A 137 30.09 46.62 -26.19
C ARG A 137 28.70 46.74 -25.57
N HIS A 138 28.44 47.83 -24.83
CA HIS A 138 27.14 48.05 -24.18
C HIS A 138 26.02 48.30 -25.19
N LYS A 139 26.28 49.03 -26.28
CA LYS A 139 25.29 49.29 -27.34
C LYS A 139 24.92 48.00 -28.09
N LYS A 140 25.92 47.20 -28.46
CA LYS A 140 25.71 45.90 -29.15
C LYS A 140 24.96 44.89 -28.28
N LEU A 141 25.36 44.72 -27.01
CA LEU A 141 24.65 43.85 -26.08
C LEU A 141 23.22 44.33 -25.78
N PHE A 142 23.00 45.65 -25.76
CA PHE A 142 21.67 46.22 -25.56
C PHE A 142 20.75 45.94 -26.75
N GLU A 143 21.24 46.06 -27.99
CA GLU A 143 20.47 45.71 -29.20
C GLU A 143 20.08 44.22 -29.20
N ILE A 144 21.00 43.34 -28.81
CA ILE A 144 20.70 41.92 -28.63
C ILE A 144 19.63 41.74 -27.54
N ALA A 145 19.75 42.41 -26.39
CA ALA A 145 18.77 42.35 -25.31
C ALA A 145 17.36 42.81 -25.76
N GLU A 146 17.27 43.81 -26.65
CA GLU A 146 15.99 44.23 -27.24
C GLU A 146 15.36 43.16 -28.13
N CYS A 147 16.18 42.40 -28.86
CA CYS A 147 15.70 41.26 -29.63
C CYS A 147 15.16 40.14 -28.70
N PHE A 148 15.86 39.83 -27.60
CA PHE A 148 15.37 38.88 -26.60
C PHE A 148 14.06 39.35 -25.94
N ASP A 149 13.93 40.65 -25.65
CA ASP A 149 12.68 41.23 -25.15
C ASP A 149 11.52 41.10 -26.15
N ALA A 150 11.79 41.28 -27.45
CA ALA A 150 10.79 41.12 -28.50
C ALA A 150 10.34 39.66 -28.64
N LEU A 151 11.27 38.70 -28.56
CA LEU A 151 10.96 37.26 -28.56
C LEU A 151 10.12 36.85 -27.34
N ASN A 152 10.50 37.31 -26.14
CA ASN A 152 9.81 37.02 -24.89
C ASN A 152 8.41 37.68 -24.77
N ARG A 153 8.07 38.63 -25.67
CA ARG A 153 6.76 39.29 -25.74
C ARG A 153 5.94 38.89 -26.97
N SER A 154 6.47 38.03 -27.83
CA SER A 154 5.80 37.64 -29.05
C SER A 154 4.54 36.83 -28.74
N SER A 155 3.49 37.01 -29.56
CA SER A 155 2.26 36.20 -29.49
C SER A 155 2.40 34.83 -30.14
N ILE A 156 3.58 34.51 -30.69
CA ILE A 156 3.88 33.26 -31.38
C ILE A 156 4.61 32.34 -30.40
N ASP A 157 3.98 31.23 -30.03
CA ASP A 157 4.51 30.28 -29.04
C ASP A 157 5.92 29.80 -29.39
N ALA A 158 6.17 29.41 -30.64
CA ALA A 158 7.48 28.94 -31.09
C ALA A 158 8.63 29.96 -30.94
N LEU A 159 8.34 31.27 -30.98
CA LEU A 159 9.33 32.33 -30.76
C LEU A 159 9.49 32.66 -29.27
N HIS A 160 8.39 32.63 -28.52
CA HIS A 160 8.41 32.77 -27.06
C HIS A 160 9.19 31.61 -26.40
N ASP A 161 8.99 30.39 -26.87
CA ASP A 161 9.63 29.16 -26.37
C ASP A 161 11.16 29.15 -26.54
N LEU A 162 11.72 29.95 -27.46
CA LEU A 162 13.16 30.12 -27.59
C LEU A 162 13.78 30.78 -26.34
N VAL A 163 13.04 31.65 -25.65
CA VAL A 163 13.47 32.31 -24.41
C VAL A 163 12.95 31.56 -23.18
N SER A 164 12.50 30.32 -23.37
CA SER A 164 12.07 29.45 -22.27
C SER A 164 13.26 29.04 -21.37
N PRO A 165 12.98 28.57 -20.15
CA PRO A 165 14.01 28.28 -19.15
C PRO A 165 14.99 27.17 -19.52
N ASN A 166 14.56 26.27 -20.41
CA ASN A 166 15.36 25.14 -20.89
C ASN A 166 16.13 25.48 -22.19
N ALA A 167 15.97 26.69 -22.73
CA ALA A 167 16.55 27.13 -24.00
C ALA A 167 17.60 28.24 -23.79
N TYR A 168 17.29 29.48 -24.19
CA TYR A 168 18.26 30.60 -24.19
C TYR A 168 18.00 31.65 -23.10
N LEU A 169 17.15 31.36 -22.10
CA LEU A 169 16.91 32.26 -20.97
C LEU A 169 18.18 32.58 -20.18
N GLY A 170 19.03 31.59 -19.95
CA GLY A 170 20.31 31.77 -19.25
C GLY A 170 21.25 32.74 -19.98
N ASP A 171 21.28 32.70 -21.32
CA ASP A 171 22.07 33.65 -22.12
C ASP A 171 21.51 35.06 -22.02
N TYR A 172 20.19 35.19 -22.00
CA TYR A 172 19.54 36.49 -21.83
C TYR A 172 19.87 37.08 -20.45
N LEU A 173 19.82 36.26 -19.40
CA LEU A 173 20.24 36.65 -18.06
C LEU A 173 21.72 37.06 -18.05
N ALA A 174 22.61 36.32 -18.69
CA ALA A 174 24.03 36.66 -18.79
C ALA A 174 24.27 38.03 -19.47
N VAL A 175 23.54 38.32 -20.56
CA VAL A 175 23.57 39.64 -21.22
C VAL A 175 23.11 40.74 -20.28
N LEU A 176 21.99 40.54 -19.57
CA LEU A 176 21.46 41.52 -18.63
C LEU A 176 22.39 41.72 -17.42
N PHE A 177 23.03 40.67 -16.91
CA PHE A 177 24.03 40.76 -15.85
C PHE A 177 25.27 41.53 -16.31
N GLN A 178 25.77 41.23 -17.51
CA GLN A 178 26.90 41.93 -18.12
C GLN A 178 26.61 43.43 -18.31
N LEU A 179 25.41 43.79 -18.75
CA LEU A 179 24.96 45.17 -18.92
C LEU A 179 24.69 45.87 -17.59
N SER A 180 24.21 45.15 -16.58
CA SER A 180 23.77 45.75 -15.30
C SER A 180 24.91 45.94 -14.29
N TYR A 181 25.87 45.01 -14.29
CA TYR A 181 26.90 44.85 -13.25
C TYR A 181 28.30 44.54 -13.80
N GLY A 182 28.49 44.56 -15.12
CA GLY A 182 29.80 44.32 -15.73
C GLY A 182 30.83 45.41 -15.45
N PRO A 183 32.13 45.13 -15.64
CA PRO A 183 33.18 46.13 -15.45
C PRO A 183 32.99 47.28 -16.46
N ALA A 184 32.72 48.48 -15.96
CA ALA A 184 32.59 49.68 -16.76
C ALA A 184 33.98 50.24 -17.12
N VAL A 185 34.13 50.72 -18.35
CA VAL A 185 35.31 51.52 -18.75
C VAL A 185 35.18 52.88 -18.05
N ALA A 186 36.29 53.41 -17.53
CA ALA A 186 36.32 54.52 -16.56
C ALA A 186 35.69 55.84 -17.04
N ASP A 187 35.37 55.99 -18.33
CA ASP A 187 34.63 57.14 -18.89
C ASP A 187 33.23 56.70 -19.35
N VAL A 188 32.24 56.79 -18.45
CA VAL A 188 30.85 56.42 -18.76
C VAL A 188 30.15 57.60 -19.44
N SER A 189 29.98 57.54 -20.76
CA SER A 189 29.08 58.45 -21.49
C SER A 189 27.63 58.34 -20.96
N ILE A 190 26.88 59.45 -20.97
CA ILE A 190 25.48 59.54 -20.46
C ILE A 190 24.60 58.40 -21.02
N ASP A 191 24.72 58.10 -22.32
CA ASP A 191 23.99 57.02 -22.99
C ASP A 191 24.20 55.63 -22.36
N VAL A 192 25.41 55.34 -21.87
CA VAL A 192 25.74 54.04 -21.27
C VAL A 192 25.12 53.92 -19.87
N ALA A 193 25.08 55.00 -19.10
CA ALA A 193 24.43 55.01 -17.79
C ALA A 193 22.92 54.71 -17.89
N ASP A 194 22.27 55.24 -18.93
CA ASP A 194 20.87 54.94 -19.21
C ASP A 194 20.66 53.48 -19.64
N ILE A 195 21.54 52.94 -20.47
CA ILE A 195 21.54 51.51 -20.85
C ILE A 195 21.64 50.62 -19.60
N VAL A 196 22.56 50.92 -18.68
CA VAL A 196 22.72 50.17 -17.41
C VAL A 196 21.44 50.25 -16.57
N ARG A 197 20.86 51.44 -16.43
CA ARG A 197 19.62 51.64 -15.64
C ARG A 197 18.45 50.85 -16.22
N VAL A 198 18.25 50.92 -17.53
CA VAL A 198 17.19 50.17 -18.23
C VAL A 198 17.42 48.66 -18.11
N SER A 199 18.65 48.21 -18.28
CA SER A 199 19.01 46.78 -18.15
C SER A 199 18.75 46.23 -16.75
N ARG A 200 19.02 47.02 -15.69
CA ARG A 200 18.69 46.64 -14.30
C ARG A 200 17.19 46.51 -14.08
N MET A 201 16.39 47.41 -14.66
CA MET A 201 14.93 47.32 -14.58
C MET A 201 14.42 46.07 -15.31
N ARG A 202 14.97 45.77 -16.51
CA ARG A 202 14.64 44.56 -17.28
C ARG A 202 14.97 43.29 -16.49
N LEU A 203 16.17 43.21 -15.92
CA LEU A 203 16.62 42.08 -15.10
C LEU A 203 15.70 41.86 -13.90
N ARG A 204 15.36 42.92 -13.15
CA ARG A 204 14.44 42.83 -12.02
C ARG A 204 13.05 42.37 -12.43
N ALA A 205 12.52 42.93 -13.52
CA ALA A 205 11.20 42.55 -14.02
C ALA A 205 11.15 41.09 -14.50
N LEU A 206 12.23 40.60 -15.11
CA LEU A 206 12.34 39.23 -15.58
C LEU A 206 12.46 38.25 -14.41
N LEU A 207 13.36 38.50 -13.45
CA LEU A 207 13.50 37.67 -12.25
C LEU A 207 12.22 37.65 -11.40
N ALA A 208 11.46 38.74 -11.35
CA ALA A 208 10.18 38.80 -10.65
C ALA A 208 9.07 37.98 -11.32
N ARG A 209 9.15 37.75 -12.63
CA ARG A 209 8.17 36.97 -13.41
C ARG A 209 8.49 35.48 -13.46
N LEU A 210 9.74 35.08 -13.23
CA LEU A 210 10.13 33.67 -13.24
C LEU A 210 9.65 32.94 -11.97
N PRO A 211 9.27 31.66 -12.09
CA PRO A 211 9.10 30.80 -10.93
C PRO A 211 10.35 30.84 -10.04
N ARG A 212 10.18 31.09 -8.73
CA ARG A 212 11.30 31.24 -7.78
C ARG A 212 12.34 30.10 -7.83
N PRO A 213 11.94 28.81 -7.91
CA PRO A 213 12.88 27.69 -8.01
C PRO A 213 13.80 27.78 -9.23
N LEU A 214 13.28 28.32 -10.32
CA LEU A 214 13.94 28.39 -11.60
C LEU A 214 14.84 29.62 -11.70
N ALA A 215 14.36 30.77 -11.22
CA ALA A 215 15.20 31.96 -11.04
C ALA A 215 16.41 31.62 -10.15
N PHE A 216 16.18 30.85 -9.09
CA PHE A 216 17.20 30.38 -8.17
C PHE A 216 18.22 29.44 -8.82
N LYS A 217 17.77 28.46 -9.61
CA LYS A 217 18.64 27.56 -10.38
C LYS A 217 19.59 28.35 -11.30
N GLU A 218 19.04 29.31 -12.04
CA GLU A 218 19.83 30.15 -12.95
C GLU A 218 20.83 31.04 -12.18
N LEU A 219 20.41 31.65 -11.07
CA LEU A 219 21.30 32.49 -10.25
C LEU A 219 22.44 31.69 -9.59
N PHE A 220 22.17 30.49 -9.09
CA PHE A 220 23.17 29.61 -8.48
C PHE A 220 24.30 29.25 -9.47
N LEU A 221 23.94 29.07 -10.73
CA LEU A 221 24.87 28.79 -11.81
C LEU A 221 25.85 29.94 -12.07
N PHE A 222 25.39 31.20 -11.94
CA PHE A 222 26.24 32.39 -12.09
C PHE A 222 27.13 32.67 -10.86
N GLN A 223 26.74 32.24 -9.67
CA GLN A 223 27.53 32.43 -8.43
C GLN A 223 28.70 31.43 -8.33
N SER A 224 28.52 30.23 -8.90
CA SER A 224 29.54 29.19 -9.00
C SER A 224 30.49 29.47 -10.17
N GLY A 225 31.30 30.52 -10.07
CA GLY A 225 32.16 30.95 -11.17
C GLY A 225 32.94 29.79 -11.80
N PHE A 226 32.77 29.56 -13.10
CA PHE A 226 33.45 28.55 -13.92
C PHE A 226 34.95 28.85 -14.11
N GLN A 227 35.66 29.19 -13.03
CA GLN A 227 37.11 29.35 -13.05
C GLN A 227 37.75 27.96 -13.02
N LYS A 228 38.64 27.70 -13.98
CA LYS A 228 39.61 26.59 -13.92
C LYS A 228 40.35 26.66 -12.58
N GLN A 229 39.94 25.87 -11.59
CA GLN A 229 40.73 25.67 -10.39
C GLN A 229 41.84 24.67 -10.73
N GLN A 230 43.00 25.18 -11.15
CA GLN A 230 44.24 24.56 -10.71
C GLN A 230 44.39 24.90 -9.23
N PRO A 231 44.51 23.92 -8.33
CA PRO A 231 44.66 24.21 -6.91
C PRO A 231 46.08 24.75 -6.70
N ARG A 232 46.18 26.03 -6.36
CA ARG A 232 47.32 26.57 -5.63
C ARG A 232 46.78 27.01 -4.27
N ASP A 233 47.17 26.23 -3.26
CA ASP A 233 47.00 26.41 -1.82
C ASP A 233 45.62 26.06 -1.21
N PRO A 234 45.57 25.09 -0.26
CA PRO A 234 44.35 24.68 0.43
C PRO A 234 43.87 25.68 1.50
N ASP A 235 44.71 26.65 1.91
CA ASP A 235 44.40 27.54 3.03
C ASP A 235 43.63 28.81 2.65
N SER A 236 43.59 29.21 1.37
CA SER A 236 42.84 30.42 0.96
C SER A 236 41.34 30.18 0.71
N ALA A 237 40.88 28.93 0.77
CA ALA A 237 39.49 28.56 0.51
C ALA A 237 38.58 28.66 1.76
N ARG A 238 39.16 28.78 2.96
CA ARG A 238 38.41 28.83 4.25
C ARG A 238 37.66 30.15 4.50
N CYS A 239 37.82 31.17 3.65
CA CYS A 239 37.35 32.54 3.95
C CYS A 239 36.29 33.09 2.99
N ARG A 240 35.57 32.25 2.24
CA ARG A 240 34.35 32.67 1.53
C ARG A 240 33.16 31.97 2.18
N SER A 241 32.15 32.73 2.59
CA SER A 241 30.85 32.16 3.00
C SER A 241 30.42 31.13 1.97
N SER A 242 30.02 29.92 2.41
CA SER A 242 29.63 28.89 1.46
C SER A 242 28.45 29.42 0.66
N ALA A 243 28.54 29.41 -0.68
CA ALA A 243 27.49 29.95 -1.54
C ALA A 243 26.13 29.30 -1.21
N LEU A 244 26.15 28.02 -0.82
CA LEU A 244 25.01 27.27 -0.27
C LEU A 244 24.43 27.87 1.04
N LYS A 245 25.26 28.36 1.97
CA LYS A 245 24.76 29.02 3.20
C LYS A 245 24.10 30.36 2.87
N ASP A 246 24.71 31.19 2.03
CA ASP A 246 24.14 32.48 1.61
C ASP A 246 22.82 32.28 0.85
N LEU A 247 22.74 31.21 0.06
CA LEU A 247 21.57 30.77 -0.68
C LEU A 247 20.39 30.37 0.25
N ILE A 248 20.69 29.62 1.31
CA ILE A 248 19.69 29.17 2.29
C ILE A 248 19.18 30.35 3.12
N VAL A 249 20.07 31.27 3.51
CA VAL A 249 19.68 32.52 4.18
C VAL A 249 18.71 33.33 3.30
N GLY A 250 18.99 33.48 2.00
CA GLY A 250 18.13 34.22 1.09
C GLY A 250 16.73 33.61 0.87
N VAL A 251 16.60 32.28 0.95
CA VAL A 251 15.30 31.59 0.80
C VAL A 251 14.50 31.60 2.10
N LEU A 252 15.18 31.49 3.25
CA LEU A 252 14.58 31.52 4.58
C LEU A 252 14.14 32.91 5.01
N ASP A 253 14.74 33.98 4.51
CA ASP A 253 14.27 35.36 4.76
C ASP A 253 12.88 35.63 4.15
N VAL A 254 12.45 34.84 3.15
CA VAL A 254 11.19 35.04 2.40
C VAL A 254 10.06 34.13 2.90
N HIS A 255 10.37 32.96 3.44
CA HIS A 255 9.40 32.05 4.02
C HIS A 255 9.56 32.15 5.54
N SER A 256 8.54 32.64 6.26
CA SER A 256 8.60 32.81 7.71
C SER A 256 9.24 31.59 8.38
N SER A 257 10.00 31.79 9.45
CA SER A 257 10.75 30.81 10.26
C SER A 257 9.92 29.67 10.88
N ASP A 258 8.76 29.32 10.30
CA ASP A 258 7.84 28.29 10.75
C ASP A 258 8.46 26.91 10.51
N PRO A 259 8.73 26.15 11.59
CA PRO A 259 9.38 24.84 11.53
C PRO A 259 8.57 23.78 10.76
N ARG A 260 7.29 24.02 10.46
CA ARG A 260 6.47 23.09 9.67
C ARG A 260 6.85 23.04 8.19
N HIS A 261 7.38 24.13 7.64
CA HIS A 261 7.69 24.25 6.21
C HIS A 261 9.16 23.95 5.89
N THR A 262 10.04 23.90 6.89
CA THR A 262 11.50 23.74 6.72
C THR A 262 11.88 22.46 5.97
N SER A 263 11.25 21.32 6.28
CA SER A 263 11.54 20.05 5.60
C SER A 263 11.07 20.03 4.14
N ALA A 264 9.91 20.63 3.83
CA ALA A 264 9.42 20.73 2.45
C ALA A 264 10.30 21.66 1.61
N VAL A 265 10.75 22.78 2.20
CA VAL A 265 11.69 23.71 1.56
C VAL A 265 13.05 23.04 1.34
N ALA A 266 13.56 22.31 2.33
CA ALA A 266 14.83 21.59 2.23
C ALA A 266 14.80 20.56 1.10
N SER A 267 13.74 19.75 1.01
CA SER A 267 13.55 18.75 -0.04
C SER A 267 13.43 19.39 -1.44
N ALA A 268 12.69 20.50 -1.57
CA ALA A 268 12.57 21.23 -2.83
C ALA A 268 13.92 21.81 -3.28
N LEU A 269 14.69 22.40 -2.36
CA LEU A 269 16.03 22.91 -2.64
C LEU A 269 17.00 21.79 -3.04
N ALA A 270 16.99 20.67 -2.33
CA ALA A 270 17.78 19.50 -2.65
C ALA A 270 17.46 18.93 -4.04
N HIS A 271 16.18 18.87 -4.41
CA HIS A 271 15.76 18.44 -5.76
C HIS A 271 16.30 19.38 -6.86
N ILE A 272 16.32 20.68 -6.61
CA ILE A 272 16.86 21.67 -7.55
C ILE A 272 18.39 21.53 -7.66
N LEU A 273 19.10 21.41 -6.54
CA LEU A 273 20.55 21.26 -6.49
C LEU A 273 21.04 19.93 -7.08
N ALA A 274 20.26 18.86 -6.96
CA ALA A 274 20.60 17.58 -7.55
C ALA A 274 20.38 17.52 -9.08
N ALA A 275 19.71 18.52 -9.67
CA ALA A 275 19.33 18.54 -11.08
C ALA A 275 20.22 19.46 -11.95
N PRO A 276 21.02 18.85 -12.84
CA PRO A 276 21.63 19.42 -14.03
C PRO A 276 21.05 20.73 -14.58
N PRO A 277 21.72 21.88 -14.70
CA PRO A 277 21.33 22.86 -15.72
C PRO A 277 21.45 22.22 -17.14
N GLN A 278 20.40 22.34 -17.96
CA GLN A 278 20.35 21.73 -19.31
C GLN A 278 21.31 22.41 -20.31
N SER A 279 21.90 23.54 -19.93
CA SER A 279 22.86 24.31 -20.74
C SER A 279 24.29 23.73 -20.75
N ILE A 280 24.56 22.64 -20.02
CA ILE A 280 25.86 21.94 -20.04
C ILE A 280 25.75 20.72 -20.96
N GLY A 281 26.48 20.75 -22.06
CA GLY A 281 26.38 19.82 -23.19
C GLY A 281 27.44 18.71 -23.21
N SER A 282 28.03 18.33 -22.07
CA SER A 282 28.98 17.19 -22.04
C SER A 282 29.00 16.45 -20.70
N THR A 283 29.29 15.16 -20.72
CA THR A 283 29.45 14.30 -19.52
C THR A 283 30.47 14.86 -18.53
N ASN A 284 31.63 15.35 -19.02
CA ASN A 284 32.70 15.91 -18.18
C ASN A 284 32.28 17.20 -17.44
N SER A 285 31.30 17.95 -17.95
CA SER A 285 30.82 19.18 -17.31
C SER A 285 29.81 18.93 -16.18
N VAL A 286 29.08 17.81 -16.25
CA VAL A 286 28.16 17.37 -15.20
C VAL A 286 28.96 16.87 -13.99
N ASP A 287 30.05 16.15 -14.20
CA ASP A 287 30.91 15.67 -13.11
C ASP A 287 31.56 16.81 -12.32
N GLN A 288 32.02 17.87 -13.01
CA GLN A 288 32.60 19.05 -12.35
C GLN A 288 31.58 19.78 -11.46
N TYR A 289 30.32 19.86 -11.90
CA TYR A 289 29.24 20.42 -11.10
C TYR A 289 29.04 19.63 -9.81
N TYR A 290 28.91 18.31 -9.90
CA TYR A 290 28.70 17.46 -8.72
C TYR A 290 29.90 17.45 -7.78
N HIS A 291 31.14 17.53 -8.27
CA HIS A 291 32.32 17.70 -7.43
C HIS A 291 32.32 19.03 -6.67
N SER A 292 31.94 20.13 -7.33
CA SER A 292 31.82 21.43 -6.67
C SER A 292 30.70 21.45 -5.63
N LEU A 293 29.58 20.79 -5.92
CA LEU A 293 28.46 20.64 -4.98
C LEU A 293 28.86 19.77 -3.77
N ALA A 294 29.60 18.68 -4.01
CA ALA A 294 30.04 17.77 -2.96
C ALA A 294 30.96 18.43 -1.94
N PHE A 295 31.85 19.33 -2.39
CA PHE A 295 32.69 20.11 -1.49
C PHE A 295 31.88 21.03 -0.57
N GLN A 296 30.88 21.74 -1.12
CA GLN A 296 30.02 22.63 -0.33
C GLN A 296 29.14 21.87 0.67
N ILE A 297 28.60 20.71 0.27
CA ILE A 297 27.83 19.83 1.16
C ILE A 297 28.73 19.30 2.29
N SER A 298 29.96 18.88 1.97
CA SER A 298 30.92 18.39 2.96
C SER A 298 31.30 19.47 3.98
N ASP A 299 31.49 20.72 3.54
CA ASP A 299 31.74 21.88 4.41
C ASP A 299 30.56 22.12 5.37
N VAL A 300 29.32 22.05 4.86
CA VAL A 300 28.12 22.19 5.71
C VAL A 300 28.06 21.11 6.79
N ILE A 301 28.27 19.84 6.44
CA ILE A 301 28.27 18.71 7.39
C ILE A 301 29.39 18.86 8.43
N GLN A 302 30.59 19.33 8.04
CA GLN A 302 31.67 19.57 9.00
C GLN A 302 31.34 20.72 9.96
N THR A 303 30.74 21.81 9.47
CA THR A 303 30.36 22.95 10.31
C THR A 303 29.19 22.65 11.25
N TRP A 304 28.34 21.68 10.91
CA TRP A 304 27.32 21.14 11.80
C TRP A 304 27.93 20.45 13.02
N LYS A 305 29.00 19.66 12.83
CA LYS A 305 29.66 18.90 13.91
C LYS A 305 30.39 19.78 14.94
N SER A 306 30.82 20.98 14.56
CA SER A 306 31.64 21.85 15.41
C SER A 306 30.86 22.82 16.31
N THR A 307 29.54 22.95 16.16
CA THR A 307 28.78 24.08 16.74
C THR A 307 27.73 23.58 17.74
N GLU A 308 27.90 23.91 19.02
CA GLU A 308 26.98 23.49 20.10
C GLU A 308 25.64 24.27 20.11
N ASN A 309 25.60 25.50 19.56
CA ASN A 309 24.38 26.29 19.39
C ASN A 309 23.76 26.06 18.01
N ARG A 310 22.57 25.46 17.97
CA ARG A 310 21.85 25.12 16.74
C ARG A 310 20.98 26.30 16.28
N ASP A 311 21.55 27.17 15.45
CA ASP A 311 20.77 28.17 14.72
C ASP A 311 19.83 27.49 13.70
N ILE A 312 18.63 28.05 13.51
CA ILE A 312 17.63 27.53 12.55
C ILE A 312 18.22 27.42 11.14
N ILE A 313 19.05 28.37 10.74
CA ILE A 313 19.74 28.40 9.45
C ILE A 313 20.70 27.22 9.31
N LEU A 314 21.45 26.90 10.37
CA LEU A 314 22.39 25.78 10.38
C LEU A 314 21.64 24.44 10.31
N GLN A 315 20.50 24.34 11.00
CA GLN A 315 19.63 23.15 10.96
C GLN A 315 19.02 22.93 9.57
N VAL A 316 18.50 23.97 8.92
CA VAL A 316 17.99 23.88 7.54
C VAL A 316 19.11 23.56 6.56
N SER A 317 20.29 24.16 6.75
CA SER A 317 21.47 23.87 5.91
C SER A 317 21.91 22.42 6.00
N HIS A 318 21.90 21.86 7.19
CA HIS A 318 22.17 20.44 7.40
C HIS A 318 21.13 19.56 6.72
N LEU A 319 19.83 19.86 6.88
CA LEU A 319 18.76 19.10 6.22
C LEU A 319 18.87 19.15 4.68
N VAL A 320 19.14 20.33 4.11
CA VAL A 320 19.37 20.48 2.66
C VAL A 320 20.56 19.65 2.20
N ALA A 321 21.65 19.62 2.98
CA ALA A 321 22.84 18.83 2.67
C ALA A 321 22.51 17.32 2.61
N ILE A 322 21.81 16.80 3.62
CA ILE A 322 21.41 15.39 3.67
C ILE A 322 20.42 15.04 2.56
N ASP A 323 19.35 15.83 2.37
CA ASP A 323 18.37 15.59 1.30
C ASP A 323 19.03 15.65 -0.10
N THR A 324 20.05 16.49 -0.28
CA THR A 324 20.80 16.56 -1.55
C THR A 324 21.61 15.28 -1.79
N ILE A 325 22.21 14.69 -0.74
CA ILE A 325 22.89 13.39 -0.85
C ILE A 325 21.91 12.31 -1.31
N HIS A 326 20.71 12.24 -0.72
CA HIS A 326 19.68 11.29 -1.16
C HIS A 326 19.27 11.52 -2.62
N GLN A 327 19.01 12.77 -3.01
CA GLN A 327 18.58 13.13 -4.36
C GLN A 327 19.64 12.88 -5.43
N VAL A 328 20.93 12.96 -5.09
CA VAL A 328 22.03 12.60 -5.99
C VAL A 328 22.17 11.08 -6.08
N CYS A 329 22.09 10.34 -4.96
CA CYS A 329 22.17 8.89 -4.95
C CYS A 329 21.01 8.23 -5.72
N GLU A 330 19.81 8.80 -5.63
CA GLU A 330 18.62 8.33 -6.37
C GLU A 330 18.79 8.48 -7.89
N ARG A 331 19.44 9.56 -8.34
CA ARG A 331 19.70 9.81 -9.77
C ARG A 331 20.88 9.00 -10.30
N ASN A 332 21.97 8.93 -9.55
CA ASN A 332 23.18 8.20 -9.92
C ASN A 332 23.90 7.69 -8.66
N LEU A 333 23.64 6.43 -8.31
CA LEU A 333 24.19 5.79 -7.12
C LEU A 333 25.72 5.69 -7.15
N GLN A 334 26.31 5.44 -8.31
CA GLN A 334 27.77 5.29 -8.43
C GLN A 334 28.49 6.62 -8.15
N LEU A 335 27.95 7.72 -8.70
CA LEU A 335 28.49 9.06 -8.47
C LEU A 335 28.27 9.50 -7.02
N GLY A 336 27.07 9.29 -6.47
CA GLY A 336 26.76 9.59 -5.08
C GLY A 336 27.64 8.83 -4.10
N ARG A 337 27.90 7.54 -4.38
CA ARG A 337 28.85 6.71 -3.62
C ARG A 337 30.25 7.31 -3.60
N GLN A 338 30.80 7.64 -4.77
CA GLN A 338 32.16 8.17 -4.89
C GLN A 338 32.34 9.52 -4.20
N LEU A 339 31.35 10.40 -4.30
CA LEU A 339 31.42 11.76 -3.77
C LEU A 339 31.14 11.85 -2.27
N PHE A 340 30.13 11.11 -1.77
CA PHE A 340 29.59 11.32 -0.43
C PHE A 340 29.76 10.16 0.55
N LEU A 341 29.99 8.92 0.08
CA LEU A 341 29.93 7.74 0.95
C LEU A 341 31.27 7.01 1.09
N ASP A 342 32.08 6.96 0.02
CA ASP A 342 33.32 6.17 0.00
C ASP A 342 34.31 6.61 1.10
N LYS A 343 34.58 7.91 1.22
CA LYS A 343 35.52 8.44 2.22
C LYS A 343 34.99 8.43 3.66
N PRO A 344 33.80 8.97 3.98
CA PRO A 344 33.35 9.06 5.36
C PRO A 344 32.89 7.72 5.96
N LEU A 345 32.41 6.79 5.13
CA LEU A 345 31.72 5.58 5.60
C LEU A 345 32.29 4.29 5.00
N LEU A 346 32.22 4.11 3.67
CA LEU A 346 32.42 2.79 3.06
C LEU A 346 33.87 2.31 3.21
N SER A 347 34.88 3.17 3.02
CA SER A 347 36.29 2.80 3.23
C SER A 347 36.61 2.36 4.66
N LYS A 348 35.82 2.81 5.65
CA LYS A 348 35.93 2.39 7.05
C LYS A 348 35.27 1.01 7.26
N ILE A 349 34.05 0.81 6.74
CA ILE A 349 33.30 -0.44 6.86
C ILE A 349 33.88 -1.58 6.00
N ASP A 350 34.46 -1.26 4.83
CA ASP A 350 35.08 -2.22 3.92
C ASP A 350 36.20 -3.04 4.61
N LYS A 351 36.83 -2.49 5.66
CA LYS A 351 37.82 -3.19 6.49
C LYS A 351 37.21 -4.32 7.32
N LEU A 352 35.90 -4.31 7.58
CA LEU A 352 35.17 -5.27 8.39
C LEU A 352 34.60 -6.44 7.56
N LEU A 353 34.59 -6.34 6.23
CA LEU A 353 33.87 -7.25 5.34
C LEU A 353 34.82 -8.18 4.56
N VAL A 354 34.27 -9.31 4.09
CA VAL A 354 34.93 -10.29 3.21
C VAL A 354 34.53 -10.03 1.75
N TYR A 355 35.51 -10.01 0.84
CA TYR A 355 35.28 -9.81 -0.59
C TYR A 355 35.32 -11.15 -1.36
N SER A 356 34.24 -11.49 -2.06
CA SER A 356 34.07 -12.81 -2.72
C SER A 356 34.50 -12.90 -4.19
N GLN A 357 35.29 -11.96 -4.74
CA GLN A 357 35.93 -12.12 -6.08
C GLN A 357 37.28 -11.37 -6.18
N PRO A 358 38.25 -11.89 -6.98
CA PRO A 358 39.58 -11.34 -7.09
C PRO A 358 39.59 -10.23 -8.15
N LEU A 359 39.47 -8.97 -7.72
CA LEU A 359 39.98 -7.86 -8.52
C LEU A 359 41.21 -7.33 -7.81
N GLU A 360 42.33 -7.41 -8.53
CA GLU A 360 43.62 -6.83 -8.20
C GLU A 360 43.49 -5.37 -7.75
N ARG A 361 43.28 -5.17 -6.46
CA ARG A 361 43.78 -4.03 -5.73
C ARG A 361 44.69 -4.63 -4.68
N THR A 362 45.99 -4.55 -4.95
CA THR A 362 47.06 -4.73 -3.97
C THR A 362 46.60 -4.12 -2.65
N ILE A 363 46.24 -4.98 -1.70
CA ILE A 363 45.96 -4.60 -0.32
C ILE A 363 47.25 -3.94 0.16
N PRO A 364 47.26 -2.64 0.51
CA PRO A 364 48.45 -2.03 1.06
C PRO A 364 48.73 -2.74 2.38
N ASP A 365 49.96 -3.22 2.51
CA ASP A 365 50.52 -3.94 3.66
C ASP A 365 49.89 -3.48 4.98
N LEU A 366 49.00 -4.31 5.50
CA LEU A 366 48.41 -4.15 6.82
C LEU A 366 49.51 -4.48 7.85
N HIS A 367 50.42 -3.53 8.07
CA HIS A 367 51.24 -3.47 9.27
C HIS A 367 50.35 -3.11 10.47
N LEU A 368 49.49 -4.06 10.86
CA LEU A 368 48.67 -3.97 12.06
C LEU A 368 49.55 -4.30 13.26
N LYS A 369 49.74 -3.32 14.14
CA LYS A 369 50.34 -3.56 15.45
C LYS A 369 49.40 -4.47 16.22
N ALA A 370 49.84 -5.69 16.55
CA ALA A 370 49.18 -6.51 17.55
C ALA A 370 49.16 -5.73 18.87
N ILE A 371 47.96 -5.47 19.40
CA ILE A 371 47.77 -4.66 20.62
C ILE A 371 47.62 -5.55 21.85
N ASP A 372 47.11 -6.78 21.68
CA ASP A 372 46.90 -7.78 22.73
C ASP A 372 47.19 -9.20 22.19
N VAL A 373 47.53 -10.16 23.05
CA VAL A 373 47.86 -11.56 22.69
C VAL A 373 46.65 -12.31 22.13
N SER A 374 45.43 -11.85 22.45
CA SER A 374 44.16 -12.43 21.99
C SER A 374 43.63 -11.84 20.66
N ASP A 375 44.16 -10.68 20.24
CA ASP A 375 43.69 -9.95 19.07
C ASP A 375 44.75 -9.94 17.95
N VAL A 376 44.33 -10.24 16.72
CA VAL A 376 45.16 -10.20 15.52
C VAL A 376 45.40 -8.77 15.06
N ALA A 377 44.37 -7.91 15.14
CA ALA A 377 44.36 -6.60 14.48
C ALA A 377 43.31 -5.62 15.03
N GLU A 378 43.63 -4.33 15.05
CA GLU A 378 42.62 -3.26 15.16
C GLU A 378 42.07 -2.91 13.76
N LEU A 379 40.77 -3.10 13.56
CA LEU A 379 40.10 -2.83 12.27
C LEU A 379 39.55 -1.40 12.19
N LEU A 380 38.98 -0.90 13.30
CA LEU A 380 38.38 0.43 13.38
C LEU A 380 38.54 1.02 14.78
N GLY A 381 39.08 2.23 14.86
CA GLY A 381 39.23 2.97 16.11
C GLY A 381 37.90 3.51 16.66
N ALA A 382 37.88 3.89 17.94
CA ALA A 382 36.67 4.36 18.62
C ALA A 382 36.07 5.66 18.01
N VAL A 383 36.92 6.59 17.59
CA VAL A 383 36.50 7.85 16.93
C VAL A 383 35.86 7.55 15.58
N ASP A 384 36.53 6.71 14.79
CA ASP A 384 36.06 6.34 13.45
C ASP A 384 34.73 5.57 13.49
N LEU A 385 34.55 4.70 14.49
CA LEU A 385 33.29 4.00 14.74
C LEU A 385 32.17 4.99 15.10
N HIS A 386 32.44 5.92 16.02
CA HIS A 386 31.47 6.94 16.42
C HIS A 386 31.04 7.81 15.24
N GLU A 387 31.99 8.33 14.46
CA GLU A 387 31.71 9.15 13.27
C GLU A 387 30.88 8.39 12.24
N SER A 388 31.16 7.11 12.03
CA SER A 388 30.43 6.26 11.09
C SER A 388 28.98 6.06 11.53
N ILE A 389 28.74 5.77 12.81
CA ILE A 389 27.40 5.58 13.37
C ILE A 389 26.61 6.89 13.31
N VAL A 390 27.20 8.01 13.72
CA VAL A 390 26.55 9.34 13.66
C VAL A 390 26.14 9.66 12.23
N PHE A 391 27.05 9.46 11.27
CA PHE A 391 26.78 9.75 9.87
C PHE A 391 25.68 8.89 9.27
N VAL A 392 25.62 7.58 9.61
CA VAL A 392 24.52 6.71 9.18
C VAL A 392 23.19 7.12 9.82
N CYS A 393 23.18 7.49 11.11
CA CYS A 393 21.98 8.05 11.74
C CYS A 393 21.50 9.32 11.03
N GLU A 394 22.41 10.24 10.69
CA GLU A 394 22.08 11.48 9.97
C GLU A 394 21.49 11.20 8.58
N LEU A 395 21.99 10.19 7.86
CA LEU A 395 21.43 9.78 6.56
C LEU A 395 20.06 9.09 6.70
N LEU A 396 19.78 8.42 7.81
CA LEU A 396 18.49 7.76 8.03
C LEU A 396 17.44 8.70 8.64
N ASP A 397 17.85 9.84 9.20
CA ASP A 397 16.97 10.87 9.78
C ASP A 397 16.39 11.81 8.70
N THR A 398 15.70 11.23 7.71
CA THR A 398 15.05 11.97 6.61
C THR A 398 13.61 11.54 6.39
N ARG A 399 12.76 12.46 5.90
CA ARG A 399 11.34 12.15 5.61
C ARG A 399 11.13 11.35 4.32
N HIS A 400 12.05 11.46 3.38
CA HIS A 400 11.94 10.87 2.04
C HIS A 400 13.25 10.17 1.67
N PRO A 401 13.55 9.01 2.28
CA PRO A 401 14.82 8.38 2.08
C PRO A 401 14.93 7.75 0.68
N SER A 402 16.02 8.06 -0.03
CA SER A 402 16.36 7.44 -1.32
C SER A 402 16.44 5.92 -1.22
N GLN A 403 15.67 5.22 -2.05
CA GLN A 403 15.65 3.75 -2.10
C GLN A 403 16.98 3.20 -2.60
N ALA A 404 17.63 3.90 -3.54
CA ALA A 404 18.99 3.54 -3.99
C ALA A 404 20.00 3.60 -2.84
N LEU A 405 19.96 4.65 -2.01
CA LEU A 405 20.85 4.78 -0.85
C LEU A 405 20.53 3.74 0.23
N ILE A 406 19.26 3.51 0.53
CA ILE A 406 18.84 2.46 1.49
C ILE A 406 19.32 1.09 1.01
N SER A 407 19.17 0.76 -0.28
CA SER A 407 19.66 -0.50 -0.84
C SER A 407 21.18 -0.68 -0.68
N LEU A 408 21.95 0.42 -0.73
CA LEU A 408 23.38 0.39 -0.48
C LEU A 408 23.67 0.22 1.02
N LEU A 409 23.00 0.98 1.91
CA LEU A 409 23.21 0.87 3.36
C LEU A 409 22.80 -0.50 3.91
N THR A 410 21.72 -1.09 3.39
CA THR A 410 21.29 -2.46 3.72
C THR A 410 22.34 -3.49 3.31
N ARG A 411 23.03 -3.30 2.18
CA ARG A 411 24.18 -4.15 1.80
C ARG A 411 25.35 -4.09 2.79
N TYR A 412 25.52 -2.97 3.49
CA TYR A 412 26.57 -2.75 4.50
C TYR A 412 26.07 -2.89 5.95
N SER A 413 24.89 -3.48 6.17
CA SER A 413 24.21 -3.47 7.47
C SER A 413 24.67 -4.53 8.47
N ASN A 414 25.25 -5.64 7.99
CA ASN A 414 25.64 -6.79 8.80
C ASN A 414 26.56 -6.45 10.00
N PRO A 415 27.57 -5.57 9.87
CA PRO A 415 28.38 -5.13 11.01
C PRO A 415 27.57 -4.46 12.12
N TRP A 416 26.55 -3.66 11.77
CA TRP A 416 25.73 -2.96 12.77
C TRP A 416 24.90 -3.92 13.61
N PHE A 417 24.31 -4.95 12.98
CA PHE A 417 23.58 -5.99 13.68
C PHE A 417 24.51 -6.83 14.57
N HIS A 418 25.69 -7.21 14.07
CA HIS A 418 26.67 -7.95 14.85
C HIS A 418 27.16 -7.16 16.08
N PHE A 419 27.45 -5.87 15.93
CA PHE A 419 27.80 -5.01 17.07
C PHE A 419 26.68 -4.89 18.08
N TYR A 420 25.43 -4.76 17.61
CA TYR A 420 24.27 -4.72 18.50
C TYR A 420 24.12 -6.03 19.31
N ALA A 421 24.33 -7.19 18.67
CA ALA A 421 24.31 -8.49 19.35
C ALA A 421 25.47 -8.65 20.36
N LEU A 422 26.70 -8.23 20.02
CA LEU A 422 27.84 -8.26 20.95
C LEU A 422 27.61 -7.41 22.21
N LEU A 423 26.92 -6.27 22.08
CA LEU A 423 26.57 -5.40 23.22
C LEU A 423 25.53 -6.03 24.17
N ASN A 424 24.79 -7.05 23.72
CA ASN A 424 23.90 -7.82 24.58
C ASN A 424 24.67 -8.90 25.35
N LEU A 425 25.71 -9.49 24.75
CA LEU A 425 26.60 -10.43 25.44
C LEU A 425 27.36 -9.75 26.59
N ALA A 426 27.97 -8.60 26.33
CA ALA A 426 28.82 -7.87 27.29
C ALA A 426 28.07 -7.32 28.52
N CYS A 427 26.73 -7.35 28.53
CA CYS A 427 25.93 -6.92 29.67
C CYS A 427 25.54 -8.04 30.64
N HIS A 428 25.77 -9.31 30.30
CA HIS A 428 25.44 -10.46 31.16
C HIS A 428 26.62 -10.93 32.03
N ASP A 429 27.86 -10.65 31.65
CA ASP A 429 29.05 -10.98 32.45
C ASP A 429 29.35 -9.87 33.46
N GLU A 430 28.74 -9.96 34.66
CA GLU A 430 28.88 -8.97 35.74
C GLU A 430 30.31 -8.85 36.30
N ASP A 431 31.21 -9.81 36.01
CA ASP A 431 32.51 -9.90 36.70
C ASP A 431 33.71 -9.29 35.95
N ASP A 432 33.64 -9.04 34.63
CA ASP A 432 34.82 -8.65 33.82
C ASP A 432 34.73 -7.27 33.11
N CYS A 433 33.57 -6.61 33.10
CA CYS A 433 33.41 -5.31 32.43
C CYS A 433 33.64 -4.11 33.38
N GLN A 434 34.77 -3.41 33.22
CA GLN A 434 35.11 -2.17 33.95
C GLN A 434 34.18 -0.96 33.68
N ILE A 435 33.10 -1.13 32.90
CA ILE A 435 32.16 -0.05 32.52
C ILE A 435 30.77 -0.45 33.02
N VAL A 436 30.30 0.22 34.08
CA VAL A 436 29.00 -0.05 34.73
C VAL A 436 27.84 0.25 33.75
N ALA A 437 27.18 -0.78 33.26
CA ALA A 437 26.14 -0.71 32.23
C ALA A 437 24.76 -0.21 32.73
N HIS A 438 24.54 -0.10 34.05
CA HIS A 438 23.20 0.10 34.64
C HIS A 438 22.72 1.56 34.80
N ALA A 439 23.50 2.57 34.37
CA ALA A 439 23.02 3.96 34.35
C ALA A 439 22.28 4.25 33.03
N PRO A 440 21.05 4.83 33.05
CA PRO A 440 20.26 5.11 31.85
C PRO A 440 20.95 6.08 30.86
N ASP A 441 21.93 6.86 31.33
CA ASP A 441 22.73 7.79 30.52
C ASP A 441 24.14 7.27 30.18
N SER A 442 24.43 5.99 30.39
CA SER A 442 25.74 5.42 30.07
C SER A 442 26.07 5.53 28.56
N PRO A 443 27.34 5.73 28.18
CA PRO A 443 27.74 5.81 26.77
C PRO A 443 27.45 4.50 26.01
N VAL A 444 27.43 3.36 26.72
CA VAL A 444 27.05 2.04 26.16
C VAL A 444 25.55 2.00 25.82
N ALA A 445 24.69 2.50 26.71
CA ALA A 445 23.24 2.58 26.45
C ALA A 445 22.93 3.52 25.27
N LYS A 446 23.62 4.67 25.18
CA LYS A 446 23.50 5.59 24.04
C LYS A 446 23.94 4.94 22.72
N LEU A 447 25.04 4.18 22.73
CA LEU A 447 25.51 3.42 21.56
C LEU A 447 24.49 2.36 21.14
N ARG A 448 23.93 1.61 22.10
CA ARG A 448 22.88 0.60 21.86
C ARG A 448 21.65 1.23 21.19
N LEU A 449 21.15 2.34 21.73
CA LEU A 449 19.97 3.03 21.16
C LEU A 449 20.22 3.56 19.75
N ARG A 450 21.42 4.08 19.46
CA ARG A 450 21.79 4.54 18.11
C ARG A 450 21.86 3.39 17.11
N LEU A 451 22.49 2.26 17.49
CA LEU A 451 22.52 1.06 16.65
C LEU A 451 21.12 0.48 16.43
N GLN A 452 20.29 0.44 17.47
CA GLN A 452 18.89 0.03 17.37
C GLN A 452 18.12 0.94 16.39
N SER A 453 18.27 2.27 16.50
CA SER A 453 17.64 3.23 15.58
C SER A 453 18.08 3.02 14.13
N ILE A 454 19.37 2.77 13.87
CA ILE A 454 19.86 2.44 12.52
C ILE A 454 19.16 1.19 11.98
N LEU A 455 19.14 0.11 12.77
CA LEU A 455 18.58 -1.18 12.33
C LEU A 455 17.06 -1.10 12.12
N VAL A 456 16.32 -0.42 13.00
CA VAL A 456 14.87 -0.20 12.87
C VAL A 456 14.57 0.64 11.64
N ASN A 457 15.24 1.78 11.44
CA ASN A 457 15.02 2.64 10.28
C ASN A 457 15.33 1.92 8.95
N LEU A 458 16.36 1.05 8.94
CA LEU A 458 16.67 0.21 7.78
C LEU A 458 15.57 -0.84 7.52
N LEU A 459 14.99 -1.43 8.56
CA LEU A 459 13.88 -2.40 8.41
C LEU A 459 12.58 -1.73 7.95
N GLU A 460 12.27 -0.53 8.44
CA GLU A 460 11.09 0.23 8.03
C GLU A 460 11.17 0.77 6.60
N SER A 461 12.38 1.14 6.15
CA SER A 461 12.58 1.81 4.86
C SER A 461 12.94 0.88 3.70
N CYS A 462 13.31 -0.38 3.98
CA CYS A 462 13.75 -1.35 2.98
C CYS A 462 12.58 -2.09 2.32
N ASN A 463 12.65 -2.28 1.00
CA ASN A 463 11.66 -3.05 0.23
C ASN A 463 11.58 -4.54 0.62
N SER A 464 12.63 -5.11 1.21
CA SER A 464 12.72 -6.53 1.57
C SER A 464 13.25 -6.74 2.99
N SER A 465 12.51 -6.20 3.98
CA SER A 465 12.84 -6.34 5.41
C SER A 465 12.96 -7.81 5.86
N PHE A 466 12.15 -8.71 5.30
CA PHE A 466 12.19 -10.15 5.57
C PHE A 466 13.53 -10.80 5.21
N SER A 467 14.04 -10.58 3.99
CA SER A 467 15.31 -11.18 3.56
C SER A 467 16.48 -10.61 4.34
N LEU A 468 16.47 -9.30 4.58
CA LEU A 468 17.50 -8.60 5.35
C LEU A 468 17.62 -9.15 6.78
N PHE A 469 16.48 -9.35 7.44
CA PHE A 469 16.45 -9.88 8.80
C PHE A 469 16.94 -11.33 8.89
N ARG A 470 16.61 -12.17 7.89
CA ARG A 470 17.13 -13.54 7.79
C ARG A 470 18.63 -13.58 7.55
N ASP A 471 19.14 -12.70 6.67
CA ASP A 471 20.57 -12.59 6.39
C ASP A 471 21.37 -12.18 7.65
N TRP A 472 20.84 -11.26 8.48
CA TRP A 472 21.44 -10.88 9.77
C TRP A 472 21.54 -12.04 10.77
N LEU A 473 20.57 -12.97 10.72
CA LEU A 473 20.53 -14.16 11.57
C LEU A 473 21.31 -15.35 11.02
N LEU A 474 21.97 -15.18 9.86
CA LEU A 474 22.67 -16.27 9.14
C LEU A 474 21.73 -17.45 8.79
N LEU A 475 20.46 -17.17 8.53
CA LEU A 475 19.47 -18.15 8.10
C LEU A 475 19.51 -18.33 6.56
N PRO A 476 19.13 -19.51 6.03
CA PRO A 476 19.12 -19.75 4.60
C PRO A 476 18.12 -18.83 3.87
N PRO A 477 18.41 -18.41 2.64
CA PRO A 477 17.51 -17.54 1.87
C PRO A 477 16.27 -18.32 1.41
N LEU A 478 15.09 -17.73 1.60
CA LEU A 478 13.81 -18.33 1.19
C LEU A 478 13.02 -17.39 0.28
N ASP A 479 12.35 -17.97 -0.71
CA ASP A 479 11.37 -17.24 -1.52
C ASP A 479 10.09 -17.02 -0.71
N LEU A 480 9.61 -15.78 -0.66
CA LEU A 480 8.44 -15.39 0.14
C LEU A 480 7.17 -16.16 -0.28
N THR A 481 7.04 -16.49 -1.56
CA THR A 481 5.81 -17.09 -2.10
C THR A 481 5.78 -18.61 -1.98
N SER A 482 6.93 -19.27 -2.09
CA SER A 482 7.04 -20.72 -2.08
C SER A 482 7.66 -21.30 -0.81
N LEU A 483 8.29 -20.47 0.03
CA LEU A 483 9.12 -20.84 1.19
C LEU A 483 10.15 -21.94 0.88
N LYS A 484 10.57 -22.04 -0.38
CA LYS A 484 11.66 -22.91 -0.81
C LYS A 484 12.97 -22.15 -0.77
N ALA A 485 14.06 -22.90 -0.60
CA ALA A 485 15.41 -22.36 -0.67
C ALA A 485 15.64 -21.67 -2.03
N LEU A 486 16.10 -20.43 -2.00
CA LEU A 486 16.57 -19.72 -3.20
C LEU A 486 17.97 -20.23 -3.57
N ASP A 487 18.16 -20.63 -4.83
CA ASP A 487 19.48 -20.90 -5.38
C ASP A 487 20.40 -19.68 -5.17
N SER A 488 21.65 -19.95 -4.83
CA SER A 488 22.63 -19.02 -4.23
C SER A 488 23.00 -17.77 -5.04
N ASP A 489 22.48 -17.59 -6.26
CA ASP A 489 23.09 -16.75 -7.29
C ASP A 489 22.52 -15.33 -7.42
N SER A 490 21.52 -14.94 -6.63
CA SER A 490 21.03 -13.55 -6.60
C SER A 490 21.88 -12.67 -5.66
N SER A 491 23.16 -12.47 -6.00
CA SER A 491 24.19 -11.88 -5.12
C SER A 491 24.16 -10.35 -4.93
N LEU A 492 23.28 -9.63 -5.65
CA LEU A 492 23.35 -8.16 -5.71
C LEU A 492 22.66 -7.44 -4.55
N THR A 493 21.71 -8.08 -3.85
CA THR A 493 20.89 -7.48 -2.79
C THR A 493 21.22 -7.96 -1.38
N ARG A 494 22.04 -9.02 -1.22
CA ARG A 494 22.36 -9.56 0.10
C ARG A 494 23.40 -8.71 0.84
N PRO A 495 23.31 -8.60 2.18
CA PRO A 495 24.34 -8.00 3.00
C PRO A 495 25.71 -8.68 2.77
N LEU A 496 26.77 -7.88 2.76
CA LEU A 496 28.13 -8.39 2.66
C LEU A 496 28.49 -9.18 3.93
N ARG A 497 29.22 -10.29 3.76
CA ARG A 497 29.63 -11.13 4.89
C ARG A 497 30.70 -10.42 5.73
N LEU A 498 30.51 -10.46 7.05
CA LEU A 498 31.46 -9.96 8.03
C LEU A 498 32.71 -10.85 8.04
N ARG A 499 33.88 -10.26 8.32
CA ARG A 499 35.09 -11.04 8.62
C ARG A 499 34.88 -11.89 9.87
N PRO A 500 35.37 -13.14 9.90
CA PRO A 500 35.25 -13.97 11.08
C PRO A 500 36.05 -13.39 12.25
N GLY A 501 35.50 -13.49 13.46
CA GLY A 501 36.17 -13.09 14.70
C GLY A 501 36.18 -11.59 15.00
N VAL A 502 35.20 -10.83 14.51
CA VAL A 502 35.07 -9.39 14.84
C VAL A 502 34.53 -9.20 16.26
N VAL A 503 35.25 -8.47 17.12
CA VAL A 503 34.94 -8.26 18.55
C VAL A 503 35.06 -6.78 18.94
N LEU A 504 34.26 -6.35 19.91
CA LEU A 504 34.33 -5.01 20.52
C LEU A 504 35.23 -5.03 21.77
N ARG A 505 36.23 -4.13 21.83
CA ARG A 505 37.15 -4.00 22.97
C ARG A 505 37.12 -2.58 23.53
N PRO A 506 37.29 -2.36 24.85
CA PRO A 506 37.34 -1.02 25.40
C PRO A 506 38.64 -0.28 24.99
N PRO A 507 38.60 1.04 24.77
CA PRO A 507 39.75 1.82 24.33
C PRO A 507 40.83 1.95 25.42
N SER A 508 40.48 1.73 26.70
CA SER A 508 41.39 1.78 27.86
C SER A 508 42.57 0.81 27.79
N LEU A 509 42.50 -0.21 26.93
CA LEU A 509 43.56 -1.18 26.69
C LEU A 509 44.71 -0.64 25.80
N ILE A 510 44.60 0.59 25.27
CA ILE A 510 45.69 1.27 24.54
C ILE A 510 46.10 2.54 25.30
N LEU A 511 47.39 2.67 25.58
CA LEU A 511 48.02 3.91 26.07
C LEU A 511 48.13 4.94 24.92
N SER A 512 47.04 5.56 24.47
CA SER A 512 47.13 6.75 23.63
C SER A 512 45.88 7.65 23.68
N THR A 513 46.10 8.84 24.23
CA THR A 513 45.52 10.18 23.93
C THR A 513 44.04 10.32 23.55
N GLU A 514 43.32 11.08 24.40
CA GLU A 514 42.09 11.84 24.13
C GLU A 514 41.00 11.10 23.35
N THR A 515 40.39 10.11 24.00
CA THR A 515 39.16 9.48 23.50
C THR A 515 37.96 10.39 23.74
N PRO A 516 37.12 10.67 22.72
CA PRO A 516 35.86 11.36 22.94
C PRO A 516 34.98 10.56 23.91
N ILE A 517 34.30 11.27 24.81
CA ILE A 517 33.58 10.73 25.98
C ILE A 517 32.42 9.77 25.57
N ASP A 518 31.97 9.83 24.32
CA ASP A 518 30.71 9.21 23.87
C ASP A 518 30.81 7.81 23.23
N CYS A 519 32.00 7.29 22.87
CA CYS A 519 32.11 5.95 22.26
C CYS A 519 33.02 5.01 23.09
N PRO A 520 32.46 4.01 23.78
CA PRO A 520 33.20 3.19 24.75
C PRO A 520 33.94 1.98 24.14
N TYR A 521 33.88 1.75 22.82
CA TYR A 521 34.48 0.57 22.19
C TYR A 521 35.26 0.89 20.90
N ARG A 522 36.27 0.07 20.62
CA ARG A 522 36.98 -0.08 19.33
C ARG A 522 36.69 -1.46 18.74
N VAL A 523 36.89 -1.62 17.42
CA VAL A 523 36.63 -2.88 16.71
C VAL A 523 37.95 -3.60 16.40
N CYS A 524 38.10 -4.82 16.90
CA CYS A 524 39.28 -5.66 16.71
C CYS A 524 38.91 -7.01 16.07
N GLN A 525 39.89 -7.68 15.48
CA GLN A 525 39.77 -9.05 14.99
C GLN A 525 40.45 -10.01 16.00
N ALA A 526 39.69 -10.92 16.59
CA ALA A 526 40.18 -11.97 17.47
C ALA A 526 40.83 -13.12 16.68
N ALA A 527 41.73 -13.85 17.34
CA ALA A 527 42.42 -15.00 16.73
C ALA A 527 41.52 -16.23 16.54
N GLU A 528 40.50 -16.40 17.40
CA GLU A 528 39.51 -17.48 17.32
C GLU A 528 38.12 -16.90 16.98
N SER A 529 37.42 -17.51 16.03
CA SER A 529 36.07 -17.07 15.62
C SER A 529 35.01 -17.68 16.53
N THR A 530 34.31 -16.85 17.31
CA THR A 530 33.18 -17.25 18.16
C THR A 530 31.82 -17.09 17.47
N ASP A 531 31.80 -16.86 16.16
CA ASP A 531 30.59 -16.48 15.41
C ASP A 531 29.49 -17.56 15.41
N HIS A 532 29.84 -18.84 15.54
CA HIS A 532 28.88 -19.97 15.63
C HIS A 532 28.74 -20.55 17.06
N SER A 533 29.31 -19.87 18.06
CA SER A 533 29.16 -20.29 19.46
C SER A 533 27.72 -20.13 19.94
N LEU A 534 27.29 -21.00 20.87
CA LEU A 534 25.94 -20.95 21.45
C LEU A 534 25.62 -19.60 22.11
N SER A 535 26.62 -18.97 22.73
CA SER A 535 26.48 -17.66 23.36
C SER A 535 26.23 -16.55 22.33
N MET A 536 26.93 -16.59 21.19
CA MET A 536 26.70 -15.66 20.08
C MET A 536 25.33 -15.90 19.41
N VAL A 537 24.92 -17.16 19.23
CA VAL A 537 23.57 -17.50 18.73
C VAL A 537 22.49 -16.91 19.64
N SER A 538 22.62 -17.13 20.96
CA SER A 538 21.71 -16.55 21.96
C SER A 538 21.66 -15.02 21.89
N ALA A 539 22.83 -14.37 21.79
CA ALA A 539 22.92 -12.91 21.71
C ALA A 539 22.28 -12.34 20.42
N ARG A 540 22.40 -13.03 19.27
CA ARG A 540 21.70 -12.65 18.03
C ARG A 540 20.19 -12.81 18.15
N VAL A 541 19.71 -13.87 18.80
CA VAL A 541 18.28 -14.09 19.05
C VAL A 541 17.70 -13.00 19.95
N GLU A 542 18.39 -12.65 21.05
CA GLU A 542 17.97 -11.57 21.95
C GLU A 542 17.96 -10.21 21.23
N ALA A 543 19.00 -9.92 20.45
CA ALA A 543 19.05 -8.72 19.61
C ALA A 543 17.87 -8.64 18.62
N ALA A 544 17.59 -9.74 17.91
CA ALA A 544 16.47 -9.83 16.99
C ALA A 544 15.12 -9.62 17.69
N MET A 545 14.92 -10.20 18.87
CA MET A 545 13.70 -10.04 19.66
C MET A 545 13.49 -8.59 20.10
N GLN A 546 14.54 -7.89 20.54
CA GLN A 546 14.45 -6.47 20.90
C GLN A 546 14.07 -5.59 19.69
N LEU A 547 14.60 -5.89 18.50
CA LEU A 547 14.23 -5.19 17.26
C LEU A 547 12.76 -5.45 16.89
N LEU A 548 12.30 -6.70 16.96
CA LEU A 548 10.91 -7.06 16.67
C LEU A 548 9.92 -6.39 17.63
N LYS A 549 10.28 -6.27 18.92
CA LYS A 549 9.49 -5.52 19.91
C LYS A 549 9.44 -4.03 19.58
N SER A 550 10.53 -3.41 19.14
CA SER A 550 10.50 -1.99 18.76
C SER A 550 9.67 -1.71 17.51
N LEU A 551 9.57 -2.67 16.58
CA LEU A 551 8.74 -2.55 15.37
C LEU A 551 7.23 -2.80 15.65
N SER A 552 6.91 -3.40 16.80
CA SER A 552 5.56 -3.83 17.15
C SER A 552 5.08 -3.08 18.40
N PRO A 553 4.41 -1.92 18.28
CA PRO A 553 3.91 -1.20 19.44
C PRO A 553 2.89 -2.06 20.21
N PRO A 554 2.91 -2.03 21.56
CA PRO A 554 1.95 -2.79 22.37
C PRO A 554 0.54 -2.26 22.11
N LEU A 555 -0.39 -3.17 21.79
CA LEU A 555 -1.81 -2.87 21.64
C LEU A 555 -2.52 -3.13 22.97
N GLU A 556 -3.49 -2.28 23.32
CA GLU A 556 -4.30 -2.48 24.53
C GLU A 556 -5.05 -3.83 24.47
N GLU A 557 -4.97 -4.61 25.55
CA GLU A 557 -5.57 -5.94 25.69
C GLU A 557 -7.11 -5.86 25.55
N GLY A 558 -7.64 -6.22 24.38
CA GLY A 558 -9.07 -6.26 24.09
C GLY A 558 -9.41 -6.08 22.62
N GLU A 559 -8.66 -5.24 21.89
CA GLU A 559 -8.92 -4.91 20.47
C GLU A 559 -8.17 -5.83 19.47
N ALA A 560 -7.27 -6.68 19.96
CA ALA A 560 -6.39 -7.53 19.15
C ALA A 560 -7.14 -8.57 18.30
N SER A 561 -8.08 -9.30 18.91
CA SER A 561 -8.82 -10.39 18.26
C SER A 561 -9.79 -9.85 17.20
N GLU A 562 -10.45 -8.72 17.47
CA GLU A 562 -11.39 -8.09 16.52
C GLU A 562 -10.68 -7.50 15.30
N ARG A 563 -9.44 -7.01 15.44
CA ARG A 563 -8.65 -6.44 14.33
C ARG A 563 -8.07 -7.48 13.36
N ILE A 564 -7.68 -8.67 13.84
CA ILE A 564 -7.25 -9.77 12.94
C ILE A 564 -8.41 -10.16 12.02
N LEU A 565 -9.62 -10.13 12.57
CA LEU A 565 -10.83 -10.69 11.98
C LEU A 565 -11.60 -9.68 11.11
N SER A 566 -11.55 -8.38 11.44
CA SER A 566 -12.16 -7.33 10.62
C SER A 566 -11.54 -7.22 9.22
N ASN A 567 -10.26 -7.57 9.08
CA ASN A 567 -9.51 -7.52 7.82
C ASN A 567 -9.99 -8.53 6.75
N TRP A 568 -10.68 -9.61 7.13
CA TRP A 568 -11.15 -10.65 6.18
C TRP A 568 -12.50 -10.31 5.53
N SER A 569 -13.08 -9.16 5.91
CA SER A 569 -14.49 -8.82 5.65
C SER A 569 -14.72 -7.68 4.65
N THR A 570 -13.66 -7.01 4.16
CA THR A 570 -13.76 -5.84 3.27
C THR A 570 -13.06 -6.04 1.94
N SER A 571 -13.82 -6.13 0.86
CA SER A 571 -13.35 -6.26 -0.52
C SER A 571 -13.14 -4.91 -1.25
N GLN A 572 -12.92 -3.78 -0.56
CA GLN A 572 -12.91 -2.45 -1.21
C GLN A 572 -11.98 -1.38 -0.59
N ASN A 573 -10.80 -1.72 -0.09
CA ASN A 573 -9.73 -0.72 0.05
C ASN A 573 -8.41 -1.33 -0.47
N ASP A 574 -8.09 -1.01 -1.72
CA ASP A 574 -6.81 -1.29 -2.38
C ASP A 574 -5.68 -0.45 -1.76
N GLN A 575 -5.38 -0.71 -0.49
CA GLN A 575 -4.01 -0.59 0.00
C GLN A 575 -3.59 -2.02 0.30
N GLU A 576 -2.74 -2.60 -0.56
CA GLU A 576 -2.07 -3.87 -0.31
C GLU A 576 -1.42 -3.82 1.08
N GLN A 577 -2.12 -4.34 2.10
CA GLN A 577 -1.60 -4.40 3.45
C GLN A 577 -0.52 -5.47 3.43
N GLN A 578 0.75 -5.03 3.42
CA GLN A 578 1.88 -5.95 3.41
C GLN A 578 1.82 -6.89 4.62
N PRO A 579 2.13 -8.18 4.44
CA PRO A 579 2.17 -9.15 5.54
C PRO A 579 3.12 -8.69 6.65
N LYS A 580 2.67 -8.77 7.91
CA LYS A 580 3.46 -8.35 9.08
C LYS A 580 4.77 -9.14 9.16
N LEU A 581 5.90 -8.45 9.26
CA LEU A 581 7.25 -9.05 9.34
C LEU A 581 7.38 -10.19 10.38
N PRO A 582 6.89 -10.05 11.64
CA PRO A 582 6.98 -11.13 12.62
C PRO A 582 6.23 -12.40 12.20
N SER A 583 5.05 -12.27 11.57
CA SER A 583 4.26 -13.41 11.12
C SER A 583 4.95 -14.20 9.99
N LEU A 584 5.56 -13.48 9.04
CA LEU A 584 6.35 -14.07 7.96
C LEU A 584 7.61 -14.76 8.49
N LEU A 585 8.30 -14.13 9.44
CA LEU A 585 9.48 -14.71 10.06
C LEU A 585 9.13 -16.00 10.78
N LEU A 586 8.09 -16.02 11.63
CA LEU A 586 7.66 -17.24 12.33
C LEU A 586 7.38 -18.38 11.35
N LEU A 587 6.63 -18.09 10.28
CA LEU A 587 6.32 -19.07 9.23
C LEU A 587 7.59 -19.65 8.58
N SER A 588 8.55 -18.77 8.26
CA SER A 588 9.82 -19.15 7.66
C SER A 588 10.69 -20.00 8.58
N LEU A 589 10.75 -19.67 9.88
CA LEU A 589 11.52 -20.43 10.87
C LEU A 589 10.96 -21.84 11.05
N ILE A 590 9.63 -21.99 11.05
CA ILE A 590 8.99 -23.32 11.12
C ILE A 590 9.28 -24.11 9.84
N SER A 591 9.31 -23.46 8.67
CA SER A 591 9.70 -24.11 7.41
C SER A 591 11.16 -24.61 7.44
N ASP A 592 12.10 -23.80 7.94
CA ASP A 592 13.51 -24.18 8.09
C ASP A 592 13.67 -25.41 9.00
N ILE A 593 12.99 -25.38 10.16
CA ILE A 593 12.98 -26.51 11.12
C ILE A 593 12.41 -27.77 10.45
N ASN A 594 11.30 -27.64 9.71
CA ASN A 594 10.67 -28.77 9.03
C ASN A 594 11.56 -29.36 7.94
N SER A 595 12.26 -28.54 7.17
CA SER A 595 13.14 -28.97 6.08
C SER A 595 14.29 -29.83 6.62
N HIS A 596 14.93 -29.38 7.71
CA HIS A 596 15.96 -30.16 8.39
C HIS A 596 15.44 -31.45 9.02
N LEU A 597 14.21 -31.45 9.57
CA LEU A 597 13.59 -32.68 10.05
C LEU A 597 13.40 -33.68 8.91
N VAL A 598 12.86 -33.25 7.76
CA VAL A 598 12.69 -34.12 6.58
C VAL A 598 14.02 -34.74 6.12
N GLU A 599 15.10 -33.96 6.09
CA GLU A 599 16.45 -34.46 5.79
C GLU A 599 16.92 -35.50 6.82
N ALA A 600 16.76 -35.22 8.12
CA ALA A 600 17.15 -36.15 9.18
C ALA A 600 16.38 -37.49 9.10
N PHE A 601 15.08 -37.43 8.81
CA PHE A 601 14.23 -38.60 8.59
C PHE A 601 14.62 -39.42 7.36
N ALA A 602 15.09 -38.77 6.30
CA ALA A 602 15.57 -39.46 5.11
C ALA A 602 16.87 -40.25 5.36
N HIS A 603 17.72 -39.76 6.27
CA HIS A 603 19.01 -40.37 6.61
C HIS A 603 18.93 -41.45 7.70
N HIS A 604 17.96 -41.40 8.63
CA HIS A 604 17.81 -42.39 9.70
C HIS A 604 16.40 -43.01 9.76
N PRO A 605 16.13 -44.12 9.05
CA PRO A 605 14.85 -44.80 9.15
C PRO A 605 14.78 -45.71 10.39
N ARG A 606 13.93 -45.31 11.35
CA ARG A 606 13.09 -46.15 12.22
C ARG A 606 13.48 -46.58 13.65
N ASP A 607 14.68 -46.38 14.18
CA ASP A 607 14.99 -46.94 15.52
C ASP A 607 15.48 -45.95 16.61
N GLU A 608 15.62 -44.65 16.34
CA GLU A 608 15.96 -43.66 17.38
C GLU A 608 14.98 -42.47 17.38
N PRO A 609 14.61 -41.93 18.56
CA PRO A 609 13.80 -40.73 18.62
C PRO A 609 14.55 -39.59 17.92
N VAL A 610 13.89 -38.93 16.97
CA VAL A 610 14.40 -37.72 16.29
C VAL A 610 14.35 -36.55 17.28
N CYS A 611 15.16 -36.65 18.33
CA CYS A 611 15.62 -35.50 19.09
C CYS A 611 16.81 -34.93 18.34
N VAL A 612 16.86 -33.61 18.13
CA VAL A 612 18.08 -32.93 17.69
C VAL A 612 19.13 -33.17 18.77
N SER A 613 19.94 -34.21 18.63
CA SER A 613 21.04 -34.47 19.54
C SER A 613 22.08 -33.38 19.30
N LEU A 614 22.19 -32.44 20.25
CA LEU A 614 23.27 -31.45 20.35
C LEU A 614 24.67 -32.11 20.44
N ARG A 615 24.74 -33.44 20.49
CA ARG A 615 25.95 -34.24 20.53
C ARG A 615 25.84 -35.38 19.51
N SER A 616 26.10 -35.09 18.25
CA SER A 616 26.47 -36.12 17.27
C SER A 616 27.88 -35.81 16.80
N GLU A 617 28.82 -36.72 17.07
CA GLU A 617 30.22 -36.68 16.60
C GLU A 617 30.34 -36.99 15.09
N GLY A 618 29.34 -36.57 14.30
CA GLY A 618 29.31 -36.69 12.84
C GLY A 618 29.46 -35.32 12.18
N ALA A 619 30.19 -35.28 11.06
CA ALA A 619 30.49 -34.10 10.26
C ALA A 619 29.24 -33.44 9.65
N LEU A 620 28.41 -32.81 10.48
CA LEU A 620 27.45 -31.79 10.07
C LEU A 620 28.18 -30.46 10.02
N ASP A 621 27.97 -29.68 8.95
CA ASP A 621 28.52 -28.32 8.82
C ASP A 621 28.09 -27.47 10.03
N GLU A 622 29.04 -26.92 10.78
CA GLU A 622 28.78 -26.08 11.98
C GLU A 622 27.81 -24.92 11.67
N GLU A 623 27.84 -24.41 10.44
CA GLU A 623 26.92 -23.37 9.93
C GLU A 623 25.46 -23.85 9.91
N ALA A 624 25.19 -25.08 9.46
CA ALA A 624 23.84 -25.63 9.38
C ALA A 624 23.25 -25.87 10.78
N LEU A 625 24.07 -26.36 11.72
CA LEU A 625 23.66 -26.52 13.12
C LEU A 625 23.39 -25.17 13.78
N SER A 626 24.23 -24.17 13.54
CA SER A 626 24.02 -22.79 14.02
C SER A 626 22.72 -22.19 13.49
N ALA A 627 22.40 -22.39 12.21
CA ALA A 627 21.16 -21.90 11.60
C ALA A 627 19.92 -22.57 12.24
N LEU A 628 19.94 -23.89 12.44
CA LEU A 628 18.85 -24.63 13.08
C LEU A 628 18.63 -24.18 14.53
N LEU A 629 19.70 -23.98 15.31
CA LEU A 629 19.61 -23.49 16.68
C LEU A 629 19.05 -22.07 16.72
N THR A 630 19.51 -21.20 15.83
CA THR A 630 18.99 -19.82 15.70
C THR A 630 17.49 -19.85 15.38
N ALA A 631 17.06 -20.68 14.42
CA ALA A 631 15.66 -20.81 14.05
C ALA A 631 14.79 -21.30 15.19
N SER A 632 15.25 -22.31 15.93
CA SER A 632 14.52 -22.93 17.04
C SER A 632 14.39 -22.00 18.25
N LEU A 633 15.50 -21.36 18.64
CA LEU A 633 15.52 -20.42 19.78
C LEU A 633 14.70 -19.17 19.48
N LEU A 634 14.83 -18.61 18.26
CA LEU A 634 14.06 -17.44 17.86
C LEU A 634 12.56 -17.75 17.78
N ALA A 635 12.16 -18.87 17.15
CA ALA A 635 10.75 -19.25 17.10
C ALA A 635 10.15 -19.41 18.50
N SER A 636 10.91 -19.99 19.44
CA SER A 636 10.49 -20.13 20.84
C SER A 636 10.36 -18.78 21.55
N ALA A 637 11.36 -17.90 21.42
CA ALA A 637 11.34 -16.57 22.02
C ALA A 637 10.22 -15.68 21.44
N MET A 638 9.94 -15.80 20.14
CA MET A 638 8.84 -15.12 19.47
C MET A 638 7.49 -15.56 20.05
N LEU A 639 7.26 -16.86 20.23
CA LEU A 639 6.02 -17.40 20.81
C LEU A 639 5.82 -17.02 22.28
N GLU A 640 6.89 -16.80 23.04
CA GLU A 640 6.83 -16.45 24.47
C GLU A 640 6.68 -14.94 24.71
N GLN A 641 7.32 -14.10 23.89
CA GLN A 641 7.48 -12.67 24.18
C GLN A 641 6.72 -11.71 23.24
N LEU A 642 6.12 -12.18 22.14
CA LEU A 642 5.35 -11.34 21.23
C LEU A 642 3.85 -11.64 21.33
N ASP A 643 3.04 -10.60 21.16
CA ASP A 643 1.58 -10.72 21.20
C ASP A 643 1.03 -11.53 20.02
N ALA A 644 -0.05 -12.28 20.27
CA ALA A 644 -0.72 -13.08 19.26
C ALA A 644 -1.18 -12.25 18.04
N SER A 645 -1.53 -10.97 18.22
CA SER A 645 -1.94 -10.08 17.14
C SER A 645 -0.85 -9.77 16.11
N ASN A 646 0.42 -9.90 16.50
CA ASN A 646 1.57 -9.61 15.64
C ASN A 646 2.20 -10.88 15.07
N LEU A 647 2.10 -12.00 15.79
CA LEU A 647 2.58 -13.31 15.35
C LEU A 647 1.67 -13.97 14.32
N TRP A 648 0.34 -13.87 14.49
CA TRP A 648 -0.61 -14.54 13.61
C TRP A 648 -0.82 -13.74 12.32
N PRO A 649 -0.68 -14.37 11.15
CA PRO A 649 -0.82 -13.68 9.88
C PRO A 649 -2.26 -13.22 9.67
N SER A 650 -2.41 -11.98 9.18
CA SER A 650 -3.71 -11.43 8.79
C SER A 650 -4.16 -11.91 7.40
N ASP A 651 -3.27 -12.49 6.60
CA ASP A 651 -3.66 -13.14 5.35
C ASP A 651 -4.06 -14.60 5.63
N PRO A 652 -5.29 -15.02 5.25
CA PRO A 652 -5.74 -16.40 5.43
C PRO A 652 -4.84 -17.43 4.73
N SER A 653 -4.18 -17.08 3.62
CA SER A 653 -3.29 -18.01 2.91
C SER A 653 -2.07 -18.40 3.77
N LEU A 654 -1.45 -17.40 4.42
CA LEU A 654 -0.32 -17.58 5.31
C LEU A 654 -0.72 -18.29 6.60
N ALA A 655 -1.93 -18.05 7.10
CA ALA A 655 -2.46 -18.74 8.29
C ALA A 655 -2.64 -20.25 8.04
N VAL A 656 -3.23 -20.61 6.89
CA VAL A 656 -3.35 -22.01 6.46
C VAL A 656 -1.98 -22.63 6.27
N HIS A 657 -1.03 -21.92 5.68
CA HIS A 657 0.33 -22.41 5.50
C HIS A 657 1.03 -22.70 6.84
N LEU A 658 0.88 -21.80 7.82
CA LEU A 658 1.42 -21.99 9.17
C LEU A 658 0.84 -23.23 9.86
N LEU A 659 -0.49 -23.38 9.81
CA LEU A 659 -1.19 -24.55 10.36
C LEU A 659 -0.75 -25.83 9.64
N SER A 660 -0.63 -25.80 8.32
CA SER A 660 -0.18 -26.94 7.53
C SER A 660 1.24 -27.39 7.89
N LEU A 661 2.19 -26.45 7.99
CA LEU A 661 3.58 -26.74 8.36
C LEU A 661 3.69 -27.30 9.78
N THR A 662 2.96 -26.72 10.74
CA THR A 662 2.98 -27.17 12.14
C THR A 662 2.32 -28.55 12.31
N LEU A 663 1.16 -28.78 11.69
CA LEU A 663 0.48 -30.08 11.71
C LEU A 663 1.30 -31.17 10.99
N SER A 664 1.93 -30.84 9.86
CA SER A 664 2.81 -31.77 9.13
C SER A 664 4.01 -32.18 9.97
N ARG A 665 4.64 -31.21 10.67
CA ARG A 665 5.72 -31.48 11.62
C ARG A 665 5.28 -32.43 12.72
N LEU A 666 4.14 -32.14 13.36
CA LEU A 666 3.59 -32.99 14.42
C LEU A 666 3.35 -34.41 13.90
N CYS A 667 2.75 -34.56 12.71
CA CYS A 667 2.56 -35.87 12.07
C CYS A 667 3.89 -36.63 11.86
N MET A 668 4.94 -35.96 11.40
CA MET A 668 6.25 -36.58 11.20
C MET A 668 6.88 -37.07 12.51
N VAL A 669 6.87 -36.24 13.56
CA VAL A 669 7.47 -36.62 14.84
C VAL A 669 6.70 -37.79 15.47
N LEU A 670 5.38 -37.84 15.34
CA LEU A 670 4.56 -38.95 15.82
C LEU A 670 4.87 -40.28 15.12
N GLU A 671 5.13 -40.25 13.80
CA GLU A 671 5.53 -41.44 13.04
C GLU A 671 6.88 -42.02 13.50
N SER A 672 7.75 -41.21 14.13
CA SER A 672 9.02 -41.68 14.74
C SER A 672 8.92 -42.14 16.19
N SER A 673 7.97 -41.61 16.97
CA SER A 673 7.97 -41.68 18.44
C SER A 673 7.05 -42.79 18.99
N ALA A 674 7.13 -44.00 18.45
CA ALA A 674 6.23 -45.09 18.83
C ALA A 674 6.45 -45.67 20.26
N ALA A 675 7.44 -45.19 21.03
CA ALA A 675 7.89 -45.87 22.26
C ALA A 675 7.81 -45.05 23.57
N ASP A 676 7.73 -43.71 23.56
CA ASP A 676 7.78 -42.92 24.81
C ASP A 676 6.44 -42.24 25.16
N THR A 677 5.86 -42.65 26.29
CA THR A 677 4.54 -42.19 26.75
C THR A 677 4.55 -40.73 27.20
N ALA A 678 5.70 -40.21 27.67
CA ALA A 678 5.82 -38.82 28.10
C ALA A 678 5.89 -37.85 26.91
N MET A 679 6.62 -38.22 25.85
CA MET A 679 6.69 -37.43 24.61
C MET A 679 5.34 -37.38 23.88
N LEU A 680 4.62 -38.50 23.83
CA LEU A 680 3.27 -38.56 23.24
C LEU A 680 2.31 -37.57 23.91
N LYS A 681 2.37 -37.44 25.23
CA LYS A 681 1.51 -36.50 25.98
C LYS A 681 1.83 -35.03 25.65
N MET A 682 3.11 -34.68 25.59
CA MET A 682 3.56 -33.33 25.20
C MET A 682 3.15 -32.99 23.76
N GLN A 683 3.22 -33.97 22.85
CA GLN A 683 2.79 -33.83 21.47
C GLN A 683 1.27 -33.70 21.34
N GLU A 684 0.51 -34.43 22.16
CA GLU A 684 -0.95 -34.31 22.22
C GLU A 684 -1.40 -32.93 22.71
N GLU A 685 -0.73 -32.37 23.72
CA GLU A 685 -0.96 -30.99 24.20
C GLU A 685 -0.62 -29.95 23.12
N SER A 686 0.51 -30.14 22.42
CA SER A 686 0.93 -29.27 21.30
C SER A 686 -0.07 -29.35 20.14
N LEU A 687 -0.55 -30.54 19.81
CA LEU A 687 -1.58 -30.75 18.80
C LEU A 687 -2.90 -30.07 19.22
N HIS A 688 -3.31 -30.25 20.47
CA HIS A 688 -4.54 -29.64 20.99
C HIS A 688 -4.51 -28.11 20.83
N LEU A 689 -3.37 -27.48 21.14
CA LEU A 689 -3.20 -26.03 20.98
C LEU A 689 -3.34 -25.60 19.51
N VAL A 690 -2.67 -26.28 18.57
CA VAL A 690 -2.76 -25.95 17.14
C VAL A 690 -4.18 -26.15 16.61
N LEU A 691 -4.85 -27.22 17.02
CA LEU A 691 -6.25 -27.48 16.65
C LEU A 691 -7.21 -26.46 17.28
N ALA A 692 -6.98 -26.04 18.52
CA ALA A 692 -7.80 -25.00 19.16
C ALA A 692 -7.68 -23.66 18.40
N ILE A 693 -6.49 -23.33 17.90
CA ILE A 693 -6.29 -22.12 17.09
C ILE A 693 -6.94 -22.27 15.71
N ALA A 694 -6.83 -23.44 15.08
CA ALA A 694 -7.60 -23.73 13.86
C ALA A 694 -9.11 -23.60 14.10
N ALA A 695 -9.61 -24.07 15.24
CA ALA A 695 -11.02 -23.94 15.64
C ALA A 695 -11.45 -22.50 15.86
N PHE A 696 -10.58 -21.66 16.42
CA PHE A 696 -10.83 -20.22 16.54
C PHE A 696 -11.09 -19.58 15.16
N PHE A 697 -10.24 -19.85 14.17
CA PHE A 697 -10.44 -19.32 12.81
C PHE A 697 -11.68 -19.90 12.12
N VAL A 698 -11.89 -21.22 12.24
CA VAL A 698 -13.05 -21.90 11.63
C VAL A 698 -14.36 -21.37 12.20
N ASN A 699 -14.49 -21.27 13.52
CA ASN A 699 -15.67 -20.72 14.19
C ASN A 699 -15.93 -19.24 13.86
N HIS A 700 -14.89 -18.48 13.52
CA HIS A 700 -15.08 -17.10 13.07
C HIS A 700 -15.63 -17.00 11.64
N MET A 701 -15.25 -17.93 10.77
CA MET A 701 -15.81 -18.02 9.41
C MET A 701 -17.33 -18.35 9.41
N GLU A 702 -17.87 -18.88 10.52
CA GLU A 702 -19.30 -19.23 10.66
C GLU A 702 -20.20 -18.02 10.94
N LYS A 703 -19.65 -16.92 11.48
CA LYS A 703 -20.46 -15.82 12.05
C LYS A 703 -20.78 -14.66 11.07
N GLY A 704 -20.53 -14.78 9.77
CA GLY A 704 -20.98 -13.73 8.85
C GLY A 704 -20.89 -14.02 7.35
N ASP A 705 -21.84 -13.45 6.60
CA ASP A 705 -21.88 -13.32 5.14
C ASP A 705 -20.70 -12.50 4.54
N LYS A 706 -19.68 -12.17 5.36
CA LYS A 706 -18.62 -11.21 5.00
C LYS A 706 -17.31 -11.86 4.54
N VAL A 707 -17.08 -13.15 4.76
CA VAL A 707 -15.84 -13.84 4.36
C VAL A 707 -16.01 -14.46 2.96
N THR A 708 -15.10 -14.13 2.03
CA THR A 708 -15.17 -14.60 0.64
C THR A 708 -15.07 -16.13 0.53
N SER A 709 -15.61 -16.72 -0.55
CA SER A 709 -15.51 -18.16 -0.79
C SER A 709 -14.05 -18.62 -0.94
N GLU A 710 -13.18 -17.76 -1.46
CA GLU A 710 -11.75 -18.03 -1.65
C GLU A 710 -11.04 -18.36 -0.34
N VAL A 711 -11.32 -17.62 0.74
CA VAL A 711 -10.73 -17.88 2.07
C VAL A 711 -11.15 -19.25 2.61
N ARG A 712 -12.42 -19.63 2.41
CA ARG A 712 -12.94 -20.94 2.82
C ARG A 712 -12.32 -22.09 2.03
N ASP A 713 -12.14 -21.90 0.71
CA ASP A 713 -11.50 -22.89 -0.14
C ASP A 713 -10.02 -23.09 0.22
N ARG A 714 -9.32 -22.05 0.71
CA ARG A 714 -7.95 -22.18 1.25
C ARG A 714 -7.88 -23.01 2.52
N PHE A 715 -8.75 -22.77 3.49
CA PHE A 715 -8.77 -23.57 4.72
C PHE A 715 -9.14 -25.04 4.47
N ALA A 716 -9.83 -25.37 3.36
CA ALA A 716 -10.08 -26.74 2.95
C ALA A 716 -8.80 -27.53 2.61
N GLU A 717 -7.67 -26.85 2.32
CA GLU A 717 -6.36 -27.49 2.12
C GLU A 717 -5.87 -28.26 3.37
N LEU A 718 -6.39 -27.95 4.57
CA LEU A 718 -6.04 -28.65 5.82
C LEU A 718 -6.74 -30.01 5.98
N VAL A 719 -7.81 -30.30 5.22
CA VAL A 719 -8.63 -31.52 5.35
C VAL A 719 -7.82 -32.82 5.26
N PRO A 720 -6.87 -33.00 4.32
CA PRO A 720 -6.06 -34.22 4.24
C PRO A 720 -5.16 -34.43 5.47
N LEU A 721 -4.62 -33.34 6.03
CA LEU A 721 -3.78 -33.40 7.23
C LEU A 721 -4.60 -33.74 8.49
N LEU A 722 -5.79 -33.16 8.63
CA LEU A 722 -6.72 -33.51 9.71
C LEU A 722 -7.13 -34.99 9.66
N HIS A 723 -7.34 -35.53 8.45
CA HIS A 723 -7.59 -36.96 8.25
C HIS A 723 -6.39 -37.85 8.59
N LYS A 724 -5.17 -37.36 8.32
CA LYS A 724 -3.93 -38.06 8.70
C LYS A 724 -3.81 -38.15 10.23
N ILE A 725 -4.12 -37.06 10.94
CA ILE A 725 -4.12 -36.98 12.41
C ILE A 725 -5.15 -37.94 13.03
N GLU A 726 -6.37 -38.01 12.45
CA GLU A 726 -7.43 -38.92 12.88
C GLU A 726 -6.99 -40.40 12.82
N LYS A 727 -6.09 -40.75 11.88
CA LYS A 727 -5.55 -42.10 11.72
C LYS A 727 -4.32 -42.40 12.57
N SER A 728 -3.49 -41.39 12.84
CA SER A 728 -2.21 -41.57 13.52
C SER A 728 -2.32 -41.57 15.05
N PHE A 729 -3.35 -40.95 15.62
CA PHE A 729 -3.55 -40.86 17.07
C PHE A 729 -4.54 -41.91 17.62
N PRO A 730 -4.45 -42.27 18.92
CA PRO A 730 -5.44 -43.13 19.56
C PRO A 730 -6.83 -42.48 19.54
N GLN A 731 -7.85 -43.26 19.13
CA GLN A 731 -9.24 -42.80 18.94
C GLN A 731 -9.92 -42.23 20.21
N SER A 732 -9.30 -42.35 21.39
CA SER A 732 -9.83 -41.87 22.67
C SER A 732 -9.35 -40.47 23.08
N SER A 733 -8.52 -39.80 22.29
CA SER A 733 -7.96 -38.48 22.63
C SER A 733 -8.91 -37.31 22.26
N PRO A 734 -9.04 -36.29 23.12
CA PRO A 734 -9.86 -35.10 22.83
C PRO A 734 -9.35 -34.32 21.60
N SER A 735 -8.06 -34.40 21.31
CA SER A 735 -7.44 -33.78 20.13
C SER A 735 -7.91 -34.42 18.82
N VAL A 736 -8.14 -35.74 18.77
CA VAL A 736 -8.69 -36.41 17.57
C VAL A 736 -10.14 -36.02 17.34
N GLU A 737 -10.92 -35.92 18.41
CA GLU A 737 -12.31 -35.46 18.31
C GLU A 737 -12.38 -34.02 17.81
N LEU A 738 -11.52 -33.12 18.30
CA LEU A 738 -11.43 -31.75 17.81
C LEU A 738 -10.98 -31.69 16.33
N ALA A 739 -10.00 -32.49 15.93
CA ALA A 739 -9.58 -32.61 14.52
C ALA A 739 -10.72 -33.10 13.62
N ARG A 740 -11.51 -34.08 14.09
CA ARG A 740 -12.70 -34.59 13.40
C ARG A 740 -13.78 -33.51 13.26
N GLN A 741 -14.06 -32.76 14.33
CA GLN A 741 -14.99 -31.63 14.31
C GLN A 741 -14.56 -30.53 13.34
N LEU A 742 -13.28 -30.17 13.32
CA LEU A 742 -12.72 -29.21 12.37
C LEU A 742 -12.81 -29.68 10.92
N ARG A 743 -12.52 -30.96 10.68
CA ARG A 743 -12.64 -31.56 9.36
C ARG A 743 -14.09 -31.49 8.86
N ILE A 744 -15.06 -31.79 9.73
CA ILE A 744 -16.49 -31.69 9.43
C ILE A 744 -16.87 -30.24 9.14
N ALA A 745 -16.49 -29.29 10.01
CA ALA A 745 -16.79 -27.86 9.84
C ALA A 745 -16.24 -27.29 8.53
N LEU A 746 -15.01 -27.65 8.15
CA LEU A 746 -14.41 -27.24 6.88
C LEU A 746 -15.10 -27.86 5.66
N CYS A 747 -15.44 -29.16 5.72
CA CYS A 747 -16.15 -29.83 4.62
C CYS A 747 -17.58 -29.32 4.44
N THR A 748 -18.22 -28.87 5.51
CA THR A 748 -19.59 -28.31 5.50
C THR A 748 -19.61 -26.79 5.30
N ARG A 749 -18.45 -26.18 5.01
CA ARG A 749 -18.26 -24.74 4.78
C ARG A 749 -18.73 -23.84 5.94
N GLY A 750 -18.50 -24.29 7.19
CA GLY A 750 -18.82 -23.55 8.42
C GLY A 750 -20.26 -23.70 8.90
N ALA A 751 -20.96 -24.74 8.44
CA ALA A 751 -22.32 -25.05 8.89
C ALA A 751 -22.38 -25.84 10.21
N PHE A 752 -21.25 -26.39 10.66
CA PHE A 752 -21.14 -27.19 11.87
C PHE A 752 -20.20 -26.49 12.84
N SER A 753 -20.72 -26.02 13.98
CA SER A 753 -19.92 -25.28 14.95
C SER A 753 -18.98 -26.18 15.74
N VAL A 754 -17.69 -25.81 15.78
CA VAL A 754 -16.68 -26.53 16.58
C VAL A 754 -16.86 -26.14 18.04
N GLY A 755 -17.11 -27.12 18.92
CA GLY A 755 -17.40 -26.88 20.34
C GLY A 755 -16.27 -26.08 21.03
N SER A 756 -16.62 -24.99 21.72
CA SER A 756 -15.66 -24.15 22.43
C SER A 756 -15.09 -24.88 23.66
N SER A 757 -13.86 -25.37 23.59
CA SER A 757 -13.09 -25.74 24.79
C SER A 757 -12.28 -24.53 25.27
N SER A 758 -12.68 -23.91 26.38
CA SER A 758 -11.84 -22.98 27.14
C SER A 758 -10.64 -23.71 27.77
N PRO A 759 -9.49 -23.04 28.01
CA PRO A 759 -8.34 -23.65 28.69
C PRO A 759 -8.69 -24.03 30.15
N PRO A 760 -8.15 -25.13 30.71
CA PRO A 760 -8.49 -25.60 32.04
C PRO A 760 -7.76 -24.80 33.14
N SER A 761 -8.51 -24.10 34.01
CA SER A 761 -8.02 -23.60 35.30
C SER A 761 -8.24 -24.65 36.41
N PRO A 762 -7.31 -24.87 37.35
CA PRO A 762 -7.41 -25.92 38.36
C PRO A 762 -8.15 -25.43 39.62
N SER A 763 -9.12 -26.20 40.13
CA SER A 763 -9.57 -26.08 41.53
C SER A 763 -10.13 -27.43 42.05
N PRO A 764 -10.06 -27.68 43.37
CA PRO A 764 -9.93 -29.02 43.96
C PRO A 764 -11.27 -29.66 44.39
N PRO A 765 -11.23 -30.93 44.87
CA PRO A 765 -12.38 -31.82 44.93
C PRO A 765 -13.14 -31.72 46.26
N ASN A 766 -14.47 -31.90 46.23
CA ASN A 766 -15.19 -32.92 47.01
C ASN A 766 -16.71 -32.79 47.00
N TYR A 767 -17.34 -33.96 47.11
CA TYR A 767 -18.72 -34.32 47.54
C TYR A 767 -19.70 -34.79 46.45
N PRO A 768 -20.55 -35.80 46.77
CA PRO A 768 -20.61 -37.11 46.10
C PRO A 768 -21.93 -37.32 45.31
N PRO A 769 -22.14 -38.46 44.62
CA PRO A 769 -23.17 -38.57 43.61
C PRO A 769 -24.53 -38.88 44.25
N LEU A 770 -25.57 -38.13 43.84
CA LEU A 770 -26.96 -38.49 44.06
C LEU A 770 -27.57 -38.98 42.75
N VAL A 771 -27.93 -40.25 42.81
CA VAL A 771 -28.68 -41.06 41.86
C VAL A 771 -30.02 -40.40 41.53
N GLU A 772 -30.36 -40.31 40.23
CA GLU A 772 -31.74 -40.48 39.77
C GLU A 772 -31.76 -41.24 38.44
N THR A 773 -32.14 -42.52 38.56
CA THR A 773 -32.57 -43.40 37.49
C THR A 773 -33.91 -42.95 36.91
N THR A 774 -34.06 -42.92 35.58
CA THR A 774 -35.33 -43.33 34.93
C THR A 774 -35.12 -43.69 33.46
N GLN A 775 -34.98 -44.98 33.19
CA GLN A 775 -35.43 -45.57 31.92
C GLN A 775 -36.97 -45.55 31.90
N LYS A 776 -37.58 -45.08 30.81
CA LYS A 776 -38.95 -45.44 30.46
C LYS A 776 -39.05 -45.75 28.96
N LYS A 777 -39.31 -47.03 28.67
CA LYS A 777 -40.04 -47.49 27.47
C LYS A 777 -41.47 -46.91 27.48
N PRO A 778 -42.16 -46.95 26.34
CA PRO A 778 -43.52 -47.47 26.36
C PRO A 778 -43.75 -48.58 25.32
N LEU A 779 -44.69 -49.45 25.68
CA LEU A 779 -45.30 -50.56 24.95
C LEU A 779 -46.81 -50.39 25.14
N ILE A 780 -47.60 -50.65 24.09
CA ILE A 780 -49.00 -51.14 24.00
C ILE A 780 -49.64 -50.56 22.73
N GLU A 781 -50.54 -51.19 21.97
CA GLU A 781 -50.90 -52.58 21.63
C GLU A 781 -52.14 -52.41 20.72
N VAL A 782 -52.11 -53.04 19.54
CA VAL A 782 -53.22 -53.68 18.79
C VAL A 782 -54.59 -52.96 18.65
N LEU A 783 -55.02 -52.76 17.39
CA LEU A 783 -56.30 -53.31 16.88
C LEU A 783 -56.29 -53.42 15.34
N SER A 784 -56.52 -54.64 14.85
CA SER A 784 -56.73 -55.04 13.47
C SER A 784 -58.16 -54.72 12.99
N SER A 785 -58.34 -54.44 11.69
CA SER A 785 -59.50 -54.87 10.86
C SER A 785 -59.22 -54.52 9.39
N SER A 786 -58.88 -55.47 8.51
CA SER A 786 -59.73 -56.43 7.77
C SER A 786 -60.58 -55.83 6.63
N GLY A 787 -60.09 -56.02 5.40
CA GLY A 787 -60.83 -56.58 4.25
C GLY A 787 -61.82 -55.70 3.46
N SER A 788 -61.56 -55.50 2.16
CA SER A 788 -62.39 -56.04 1.06
C SER A 788 -61.94 -55.54 -0.34
N SER A 789 -61.63 -56.47 -1.23
CA SER A 789 -61.80 -56.37 -2.70
C SER A 789 -63.28 -56.65 -3.05
N PRO A 790 -63.89 -56.24 -4.20
CA PRO A 790 -63.52 -56.64 -5.59
C PRO A 790 -63.99 -55.60 -6.68
N PRO A 791 -64.24 -55.94 -7.97
CA PRO A 791 -63.49 -56.68 -9.01
C PRO A 791 -63.16 -55.82 -10.27
N LYS A 792 -62.32 -56.34 -11.17
CA LYS A 792 -62.16 -55.86 -12.57
C LYS A 792 -63.45 -56.09 -13.40
N PRO A 793 -63.65 -55.32 -14.49
CA PRO A 793 -63.72 -55.98 -15.80
C PRO A 793 -62.86 -55.31 -16.88
N GLN A 794 -62.52 -56.15 -17.86
CA GLN A 794 -61.59 -55.99 -18.98
C GLN A 794 -62.11 -55.07 -20.09
N GLY A 795 -61.20 -54.53 -20.91
CA GLY A 795 -61.52 -53.94 -22.22
C GLY A 795 -60.38 -53.13 -22.85
N ASP A 796 -59.43 -53.86 -23.43
CA ASP A 796 -58.74 -53.61 -24.71
C ASP A 796 -57.93 -52.32 -24.98
N THR A 797 -56.61 -52.56 -25.10
CA THR A 797 -55.72 -52.16 -26.20
C THR A 797 -55.42 -50.67 -26.44
N GLU A 798 -54.26 -50.22 -25.98
CA GLU A 798 -53.21 -49.67 -26.87
C GLU A 798 -51.87 -49.64 -26.12
N GLU A 799 -50.92 -50.45 -26.59
CA GLU A 799 -49.53 -50.46 -26.13
C GLU A 799 -48.83 -49.16 -26.57
N THR A 800 -48.39 -48.36 -25.61
CA THR A 800 -47.15 -47.56 -25.71
C THR A 800 -46.48 -47.56 -24.32
N PRO A 801 -45.15 -47.62 -24.24
CA PRO A 801 -44.44 -48.26 -23.13
C PRO A 801 -44.47 -47.43 -21.84
N GLU A 802 -44.91 -48.05 -20.74
CA GLU A 802 -44.56 -47.59 -19.39
C GLU A 802 -43.05 -47.79 -19.21
N GLU A 803 -42.26 -46.77 -19.51
CA GLU A 803 -40.93 -46.64 -18.93
C GLU A 803 -41.12 -46.51 -17.42
N THR A 804 -40.79 -47.55 -16.67
CA THR A 804 -40.49 -47.45 -15.25
C THR A 804 -39.42 -46.39 -15.11
N THR A 805 -39.82 -45.16 -14.76
CA THR A 805 -38.89 -44.04 -14.52
C THR A 805 -38.01 -44.43 -13.34
N GLU A 806 -36.88 -45.07 -13.61
CA GLU A 806 -35.87 -45.42 -12.62
C GLU A 806 -35.38 -44.11 -11.98
N LEU A 807 -35.33 -44.07 -10.65
CA LEU A 807 -34.73 -42.96 -9.93
C LEU A 807 -33.29 -42.81 -10.43
N SER A 808 -32.96 -41.63 -10.95
CA SER A 808 -31.58 -41.33 -11.30
C SER A 808 -30.66 -41.62 -10.09
N PRO A 809 -29.45 -42.15 -10.31
CA PRO A 809 -28.56 -42.53 -9.21
C PRO A 809 -28.26 -41.34 -8.29
N GLN A 810 -28.19 -40.13 -8.86
CA GLN A 810 -27.97 -38.88 -8.13
C GLN A 810 -29.16 -38.50 -7.23
N LEU A 811 -30.40 -38.62 -7.72
CA LEU A 811 -31.59 -38.33 -6.90
C LEU A 811 -31.82 -39.40 -5.83
N ALA A 812 -31.51 -40.66 -6.13
CA ALA A 812 -31.55 -41.75 -5.15
C ALA A 812 -30.54 -41.53 -4.02
N GLU A 813 -29.31 -41.14 -4.35
CA GLU A 813 -28.27 -40.81 -3.37
C GLU A 813 -28.70 -39.65 -2.46
N ILE A 814 -29.27 -38.58 -3.01
CA ILE A 814 -29.81 -37.46 -2.23
C ILE A 814 -30.86 -37.94 -1.22
N PHE A 815 -31.83 -38.77 -1.65
CA PHE A 815 -32.83 -39.30 -0.72
C PHE A 815 -32.22 -40.18 0.39
N THR A 816 -31.12 -40.89 0.11
CA THR A 816 -30.39 -41.61 1.17
C THR A 816 -29.69 -40.68 2.14
N GLN A 817 -29.07 -39.60 1.65
CA GLN A 817 -28.44 -38.57 2.48
C GLN A 817 -29.44 -37.84 3.39
N LEU A 818 -30.68 -37.64 2.94
CA LEU A 818 -31.75 -37.03 3.74
C LEU A 818 -32.21 -37.90 4.93
N GLN A 819 -31.92 -39.20 4.91
CA GLN A 819 -32.24 -40.15 5.99
C GLN A 819 -31.03 -40.41 6.91
N ASP A 820 -29.89 -39.79 6.65
CA ASP A 820 -28.67 -40.00 7.43
C ASP A 820 -28.82 -39.44 8.87
N PRO A 821 -28.32 -40.15 9.91
CA PRO A 821 -28.39 -39.66 11.29
C PRO A 821 -27.62 -38.35 11.52
N PHE A 822 -26.66 -38.00 10.65
CA PHE A 822 -25.88 -36.77 10.76
C PHE A 822 -26.58 -35.59 10.07
N ILE A 823 -26.93 -34.58 10.88
CA ILE A 823 -27.54 -33.31 10.46
C ILE A 823 -26.79 -32.64 9.29
N PRO A 824 -25.45 -32.59 9.24
CA PRO A 824 -24.74 -31.97 8.13
C PRO A 824 -24.87 -32.71 6.80
N VAL A 825 -24.97 -34.05 6.84
CA VAL A 825 -25.16 -34.87 5.64
C VAL A 825 -26.56 -34.64 5.06
N ARG A 826 -27.57 -34.55 5.94
CA ARG A 826 -28.93 -34.16 5.55
C ARG A 826 -28.98 -32.76 4.93
N GLY A 827 -28.30 -31.79 5.53
CA GLY A 827 -28.20 -30.44 4.98
C GLY A 827 -27.51 -30.39 3.62
N HIS A 828 -26.43 -31.15 3.43
CA HIS A 828 -25.78 -31.31 2.12
C HIS A 828 -26.74 -31.87 1.07
N GLY A 829 -27.48 -32.94 1.41
CA GLY A 829 -28.50 -33.51 0.51
C GLY A 829 -29.56 -32.48 0.09
N LEU A 830 -30.02 -31.63 1.03
CA LEU A 830 -30.97 -30.55 0.73
C LEU A 830 -30.39 -29.46 -0.18
N ILE A 831 -29.11 -29.14 -0.04
CA ILE A 831 -28.41 -28.17 -0.91
C ILE A 831 -28.28 -28.71 -2.33
N GLU A 832 -27.86 -29.96 -2.49
CA GLU A 832 -27.78 -30.60 -3.81
C GLU A 832 -29.16 -30.72 -4.46
N LEU A 833 -30.18 -31.08 -3.69
CA LEU A 833 -31.57 -31.12 -4.16
C LEU A 833 -32.04 -29.76 -4.68
N SER A 834 -31.68 -28.68 -3.97
CA SER A 834 -31.99 -27.30 -4.35
C SER A 834 -31.28 -26.92 -5.65
N ARG A 835 -30.01 -27.31 -5.85
CA ARG A 835 -29.29 -27.04 -7.12
C ARG A 835 -29.93 -27.75 -8.31
N LEU A 836 -30.36 -29.01 -8.13
CA LEU A 836 -31.05 -29.73 -9.21
C LEU A 836 -32.37 -29.02 -9.57
N LEU A 837 -33.12 -28.53 -8.58
CA LEU A 837 -34.36 -27.76 -8.78
C LEU A 837 -34.10 -26.42 -9.49
N GLU A 838 -33.06 -25.68 -9.07
CA GLU A 838 -32.62 -24.43 -9.69
C GLU A 838 -32.18 -24.66 -11.16
N ALA A 839 -31.49 -25.76 -11.45
CA ALA A 839 -31.03 -26.15 -12.79
C ALA A 839 -32.14 -26.72 -13.69
N LYS A 840 -33.35 -26.95 -13.17
CA LYS A 840 -34.48 -27.60 -13.88
C LYS A 840 -34.08 -28.93 -14.50
N ASP A 841 -33.30 -29.72 -13.77
CA ASP A 841 -32.74 -30.97 -14.24
C ASP A 841 -33.85 -31.97 -14.67
N PRO A 842 -33.70 -32.68 -15.82
CA PRO A 842 -34.70 -33.65 -16.27
C PRO A 842 -34.99 -34.77 -15.26
N SER A 843 -34.03 -35.11 -14.38
CA SER A 843 -34.16 -36.13 -13.33
C SER A 843 -35.23 -35.83 -12.27
N ILE A 844 -35.68 -34.58 -12.16
CA ILE A 844 -36.71 -34.16 -11.19
C ILE A 844 -38.12 -34.43 -11.71
N LYS A 845 -38.31 -34.46 -13.03
CA LYS A 845 -39.64 -34.58 -13.65
C LYS A 845 -40.29 -35.90 -13.24
N GLY A 846 -41.50 -35.83 -12.68
CA GLY A 846 -42.25 -36.99 -12.20
C GLY A 846 -42.02 -37.34 -10.72
N PHE A 847 -41.06 -36.70 -10.04
CA PHE A 847 -40.79 -36.90 -8.61
C PHE A 847 -41.14 -35.69 -7.74
N GLU A 848 -41.86 -34.70 -8.28
CA GLU A 848 -42.15 -33.42 -7.63
C GLU A 848 -42.88 -33.60 -6.29
N ASP A 849 -43.87 -34.51 -6.23
CA ASP A 849 -44.65 -34.77 -5.03
C ASP A 849 -43.82 -35.44 -3.92
N ARG A 850 -42.87 -36.29 -4.32
CA ARG A 850 -41.94 -36.96 -3.39
C ARG A 850 -40.90 -35.96 -2.85
N ILE A 851 -40.41 -35.07 -3.71
CA ILE A 851 -39.50 -33.99 -3.33
C ILE A 851 -40.19 -33.02 -2.38
N TYR A 852 -41.44 -32.62 -2.66
CA TYR A 852 -42.23 -31.79 -1.76
C TYR A 852 -42.43 -32.44 -0.39
N ALA A 853 -42.78 -33.73 -0.36
CA ALA A 853 -42.94 -34.47 0.89
C ALA A 853 -41.64 -34.49 1.71
N ALA A 854 -40.51 -34.78 1.07
CA ALA A 854 -39.20 -34.81 1.73
C ALA A 854 -38.78 -33.43 2.24
N LEU A 855 -38.91 -32.37 1.44
CA LEU A 855 -38.60 -31.00 1.88
C LEU A 855 -39.48 -30.59 3.07
N THR A 856 -40.75 -30.98 3.05
CA THR A 856 -41.67 -30.61 4.13
C THR A 856 -41.45 -31.41 5.41
N GLU A 857 -41.02 -32.67 5.30
CA GLU A 857 -40.59 -33.48 6.45
C GLU A 857 -39.35 -32.88 7.11
N GLN A 858 -38.39 -32.43 6.30
CA GLN A 858 -37.15 -31.82 6.80
C GLN A 858 -37.39 -30.40 7.37
N LEU A 859 -38.45 -29.71 6.95
CA LEU A 859 -38.85 -28.41 7.48
C LEU A 859 -39.25 -28.46 8.96
N ASP A 860 -39.82 -29.57 9.42
CA ASP A 860 -40.23 -29.75 10.83
C ASP A 860 -39.06 -30.06 11.77
N ASN A 861 -37.82 -30.12 11.24
CA ASN A 861 -36.65 -30.38 12.07
C ASN A 861 -36.32 -29.21 13.01
N GLU A 862 -35.89 -29.50 14.25
CA GLU A 862 -35.49 -28.47 15.22
C GLU A 862 -34.21 -27.73 14.79
N ASP A 863 -33.33 -28.38 14.01
CA ASP A 863 -32.06 -27.81 13.61
C ASP A 863 -32.19 -26.79 12.47
N SER A 864 -31.72 -25.58 12.72
CA SER A 864 -31.75 -24.46 11.76
C SER A 864 -31.01 -24.70 10.46
N TYR A 865 -29.93 -25.46 10.48
CA TYR A 865 -29.18 -25.78 9.27
C TYR A 865 -30.03 -26.62 8.30
N VAL A 866 -30.81 -27.55 8.83
CA VAL A 866 -31.68 -28.43 8.05
C VAL A 866 -32.92 -27.69 7.57
N TYR A 867 -33.67 -27.02 8.48
CA TYR A 867 -34.93 -26.39 8.05
C TYR A 867 -34.70 -25.17 7.15
N LEU A 868 -33.62 -24.38 7.32
CA LEU A 868 -33.31 -23.26 6.39
C LEU A 868 -32.91 -23.79 5.00
N SER A 869 -32.19 -24.91 4.94
CA SER A 869 -31.87 -25.58 3.68
C SER A 869 -33.12 -26.15 3.01
N ALA A 870 -34.08 -26.67 3.80
CA ALA A 870 -35.38 -27.09 3.30
C ALA A 870 -36.23 -25.92 2.77
N ILE A 871 -36.22 -24.77 3.46
CA ILE A 871 -36.86 -23.52 2.99
C ILE A 871 -36.27 -23.08 1.65
N ARG A 872 -34.94 -23.14 1.48
CA ARG A 872 -34.29 -22.87 0.19
C ARG A 872 -34.77 -23.84 -0.89
N GLY A 873 -34.85 -25.13 -0.60
CA GLY A 873 -35.35 -26.14 -1.54
C GLY A 873 -36.81 -25.90 -1.94
N LEU A 874 -37.67 -25.51 -0.99
CA LEU A 874 -39.06 -25.13 -1.27
C LEU A 874 -39.13 -23.87 -2.14
N SER A 875 -38.22 -22.92 -1.94
CA SER A 875 -38.11 -21.73 -2.79
C SER A 875 -37.70 -22.05 -4.22
N ALA A 876 -36.67 -22.89 -4.39
CA ALA A 876 -36.23 -23.38 -5.69
C ALA A 876 -37.35 -24.15 -6.42
N MET A 877 -38.08 -25.01 -5.71
CA MET A 877 -39.25 -25.70 -6.24
C MET A 877 -40.37 -24.72 -6.61
N GLY A 878 -40.55 -23.66 -5.83
CA GLY A 878 -41.51 -22.59 -6.06
C GLY A 878 -41.27 -21.80 -7.34
N ASN A 879 -40.03 -21.63 -7.78
CA ASN A 879 -39.71 -21.00 -9.07
C ASN A 879 -40.09 -21.86 -10.28
N ALA A 880 -40.14 -23.20 -10.12
CA ALA A 880 -40.49 -24.12 -11.19
C ALA A 880 -42.00 -24.47 -11.22
N PHE A 881 -42.64 -24.58 -10.05
CA PHE A 881 -44.01 -25.12 -9.89
C PHE A 881 -44.90 -24.24 -9.00
N THR A 882 -44.83 -22.91 -9.16
CA THR A 882 -45.49 -21.94 -8.29
C THR A 882 -46.99 -22.16 -8.13
N ASP A 883 -47.69 -22.37 -9.26
CA ASP A 883 -49.16 -22.48 -9.30
C ASP A 883 -49.69 -23.64 -8.44
N ARG A 884 -48.88 -24.68 -8.23
CA ARG A 884 -49.22 -25.82 -7.39
C ARG A 884 -48.68 -25.68 -5.97
N LEU A 885 -47.43 -25.24 -5.82
CA LEU A 885 -46.74 -25.22 -4.52
C LEU A 885 -47.26 -24.11 -3.59
N LEU A 886 -47.44 -22.90 -4.10
CA LEU A 886 -47.77 -21.73 -3.28
C LEU A 886 -49.14 -21.85 -2.58
N PRO A 887 -50.23 -22.31 -3.26
CA PRO A 887 -51.49 -22.58 -2.58
C PRO A 887 -51.39 -23.67 -1.50
N LEU A 888 -50.56 -24.70 -1.73
CA LEU A 888 -50.37 -25.79 -0.76
C LEU A 888 -49.63 -25.32 0.51
N LEU A 889 -48.56 -24.54 0.35
CA LEU A 889 -47.84 -23.94 1.48
C LEU A 889 -48.76 -23.01 2.28
N LEU A 890 -49.54 -22.16 1.59
CA LEU A 890 -50.48 -21.25 2.22
C LEU A 890 -51.61 -21.99 2.96
N ALA A 891 -52.17 -23.04 2.37
CA ALA A 891 -53.19 -23.85 3.04
C ALA A 891 -52.67 -24.47 4.34
N ARG A 892 -51.43 -24.97 4.34
CA ARG A 892 -50.79 -25.50 5.56
C ARG A 892 -50.48 -24.40 6.58
N PHE A 893 -50.03 -23.24 6.14
CA PHE A 893 -49.81 -22.08 7.02
C PHE A 893 -51.09 -21.66 7.76
N LEU A 894 -52.24 -21.70 7.08
CA LEU A 894 -53.55 -21.33 7.61
C LEU A 894 -54.25 -22.42 8.42
N THR A 895 -53.60 -23.57 8.64
CA THR A 895 -54.20 -24.68 9.38
C THR A 895 -53.85 -24.58 10.86
N ASP A 896 -54.83 -24.20 11.68
CA ASP A 896 -54.66 -23.95 13.11
C ASP A 896 -54.26 -25.19 13.93
N SER A 897 -54.47 -26.40 13.38
CA SER A 897 -54.13 -27.67 14.05
C SER A 897 -52.65 -28.06 13.93
N LEU A 898 -51.87 -27.38 13.09
CA LEU A 898 -50.44 -27.64 12.93
C LEU A 898 -49.62 -26.90 13.99
N ASN A 899 -48.43 -27.43 14.29
CA ASN A 899 -47.49 -26.81 15.22
C ASN A 899 -47.18 -25.36 14.80
N VAL A 900 -47.20 -24.44 15.77
CA VAL A 900 -46.91 -23.01 15.57
C VAL A 900 -45.52 -22.82 14.93
N GLU A 901 -44.50 -23.54 15.39
CA GLU A 901 -43.12 -23.41 14.85
C GLU A 901 -43.05 -23.84 13.38
N PHE A 902 -43.69 -24.95 13.04
CA PHE A 902 -43.78 -25.43 11.68
C PHE A 902 -44.52 -24.43 10.77
N ARG A 903 -45.60 -23.83 11.27
CA ARG A 903 -46.34 -22.76 10.56
C ARG A 903 -45.46 -21.53 10.36
N LEU A 904 -44.66 -21.11 11.34
CA LEU A 904 -43.74 -19.98 11.17
C LEU A 904 -42.72 -20.23 10.05
N LYS A 905 -42.13 -21.42 10.01
CA LYS A 905 -41.18 -21.84 8.95
C LYS A 905 -41.83 -21.87 7.57
N LEU A 906 -43.10 -22.31 7.47
CA LEU A 906 -43.88 -22.23 6.23
C LEU A 906 -44.12 -20.77 5.79
N GLY A 907 -44.39 -19.88 6.74
CA GLY A 907 -44.55 -18.45 6.47
C GLY A 907 -43.30 -17.84 5.82
N GLU A 908 -42.12 -18.17 6.34
CA GLU A 908 -40.85 -17.75 5.75
C GLU A 908 -40.63 -18.33 4.34
N ALA A 909 -40.95 -19.61 4.13
CA ALA A 909 -40.88 -20.22 2.81
C ALA A 909 -41.78 -19.52 1.79
N ILE A 910 -43.00 -19.13 2.16
CA ILE A 910 -43.92 -18.37 1.29
C ILE A 910 -43.32 -17.03 0.88
N VAL A 911 -42.74 -16.28 1.82
CA VAL A 911 -42.09 -14.99 1.53
C VAL A 911 -40.88 -15.18 0.61
N ARG A 912 -40.07 -16.22 0.85
CA ARG A 912 -38.88 -16.51 0.05
C ARG A 912 -39.24 -16.88 -1.39
N VAL A 913 -40.24 -17.74 -1.59
CA VAL A 913 -40.78 -18.08 -2.92
C VAL A 913 -41.20 -16.80 -3.65
N LEU A 914 -41.99 -15.93 -3.02
CA LEU A 914 -42.45 -14.69 -3.64
C LEU A 914 -41.32 -13.68 -3.94
N ARG A 915 -40.26 -13.69 -3.13
CA ARG A 915 -39.07 -12.85 -3.38
C ARG A 915 -38.31 -13.32 -4.62
N GLU A 916 -38.17 -14.63 -4.82
CA GLU A 916 -37.43 -15.20 -5.96
C GLU A 916 -38.21 -15.12 -7.28
N LEU A 917 -39.54 -15.15 -7.25
CA LEU A 917 -40.39 -15.00 -8.45
C LEU A 917 -40.28 -13.63 -9.13
N GLY A 918 -39.82 -12.60 -8.42
CA GLY A 918 -39.59 -11.26 -8.96
C GLY A 918 -40.82 -10.67 -9.67
N ASP A 919 -40.72 -10.43 -10.97
CA ASP A 919 -41.76 -9.74 -11.75
C ASP A 919 -43.04 -10.57 -11.94
N VAL A 920 -43.01 -11.86 -11.60
CA VAL A 920 -44.17 -12.77 -11.67
C VAL A 920 -45.00 -12.73 -10.37
N SER A 921 -44.45 -12.22 -9.26
CA SER A 921 -45.08 -12.18 -7.94
C SER A 921 -46.45 -11.48 -7.88
N PRO A 922 -46.73 -10.39 -8.64
CA PRO A 922 -48.04 -9.75 -8.67
C PRO A 922 -49.22 -10.68 -8.98
N LYS A 923 -49.01 -11.73 -9.79
CA LYS A 923 -50.06 -12.73 -10.12
C LYS A 923 -50.63 -13.40 -8.86
N TYR A 924 -49.81 -13.58 -7.83
CA TYR A 924 -50.16 -14.29 -6.60
C TYR A 924 -50.51 -13.36 -5.44
N CYS A 925 -50.47 -12.04 -5.64
CA CYS A 925 -50.70 -11.02 -4.62
C CYS A 925 -52.02 -11.25 -3.87
N ASN A 926 -53.14 -11.35 -4.59
CA ASN A 926 -54.46 -11.51 -3.96
C ASN A 926 -54.55 -12.80 -3.13
N LEU A 927 -53.98 -13.90 -3.62
CA LEU A 927 -53.99 -15.19 -2.92
C LEU A 927 -53.21 -15.09 -1.60
N VAL A 928 -51.99 -14.56 -1.64
CA VAL A 928 -51.10 -14.57 -0.48
C VAL A 928 -51.50 -13.48 0.52
N VAL A 929 -51.81 -12.27 0.05
CA VAL A 929 -52.21 -11.17 0.94
C VAL A 929 -53.51 -11.52 1.66
N SER A 930 -54.52 -12.06 0.97
CA SER A 930 -55.76 -12.49 1.64
C SER A 930 -55.51 -13.61 2.68
N GLY A 931 -54.62 -14.55 2.38
CA GLY A 931 -54.20 -15.57 3.33
C GLY A 931 -53.51 -15.00 4.56
N LEU A 932 -52.52 -14.13 4.39
CA LEU A 932 -51.80 -13.51 5.52
C LEU A 932 -52.68 -12.56 6.33
N LEU A 933 -53.61 -11.83 5.71
CA LEU A 933 -54.62 -11.03 6.42
C LEU A 933 -55.60 -11.89 7.21
N LYS A 934 -55.91 -13.11 6.76
CA LYS A 934 -56.65 -14.08 7.57
C LYS A 934 -55.82 -14.51 8.79
N ALA A 935 -54.54 -14.81 8.59
CA ALA A 935 -53.63 -15.24 9.65
C ALA A 935 -53.23 -14.11 10.63
N SER A 936 -53.41 -12.84 10.27
CA SER A 936 -53.23 -11.72 11.21
C SER A 936 -54.30 -11.70 12.31
N ASN A 937 -55.32 -12.56 12.24
CA ASN A 937 -56.32 -12.77 13.29
C ASN A 937 -56.21 -14.16 13.95
N ASP A 938 -55.08 -14.85 13.79
CA ASP A 938 -54.82 -16.17 14.39
C ASP A 938 -54.84 -16.13 15.93
N PRO A 939 -55.28 -17.20 16.62
CA PRO A 939 -55.22 -17.26 18.08
C PRO A 939 -53.79 -17.07 18.64
N SER A 940 -52.77 -17.55 17.93
CA SER A 940 -51.37 -17.42 18.34
C SER A 940 -50.80 -16.04 18.02
N GLU A 941 -50.27 -15.36 19.04
CA GLU A 941 -49.60 -14.06 18.86
C GLU A 941 -48.38 -14.13 17.94
N LEU A 942 -47.68 -15.27 17.92
CA LEU A 942 -46.51 -15.49 17.06
C LEU A 942 -46.94 -15.55 15.59
N ILE A 943 -48.05 -16.21 15.28
CA ILE A 943 -48.57 -16.30 13.91
C ILE A 943 -49.14 -14.95 13.46
N ARG A 944 -49.84 -14.22 14.34
CA ARG A 944 -50.30 -12.85 14.00
C ARG A 944 -49.12 -11.94 13.69
N ALA A 945 -48.09 -11.93 14.54
CA ALA A 945 -46.88 -11.13 14.33
C ALA A 945 -46.14 -11.52 13.05
N ALA A 946 -45.91 -12.82 12.83
CA ALA A 946 -45.25 -13.32 11.62
C ALA A 946 -46.05 -13.02 10.36
N SER A 947 -47.39 -13.06 10.40
CA SER A 947 -48.22 -12.72 9.25
C SER A 947 -48.10 -11.25 8.85
N LEU A 948 -48.04 -10.34 9.83
CA LEU A 948 -47.83 -8.90 9.58
C LEU A 948 -46.40 -8.62 9.08
N SER A 949 -45.40 -9.31 9.61
CA SER A 949 -44.02 -9.21 9.14
C SER A 949 -43.85 -9.78 7.72
N ASN A 950 -44.47 -10.92 7.42
CA ASN A 950 -44.49 -11.50 6.08
C ASN A 950 -45.21 -10.57 5.08
N LEU A 951 -46.33 -9.96 5.49
CA LEU A 951 -47.00 -8.92 4.69
C LEU A 951 -46.07 -7.76 4.40
N SER A 952 -45.28 -7.31 5.38
CA SER A 952 -44.39 -6.15 5.19
C SER A 952 -43.30 -6.40 4.15
N GLU A 953 -42.71 -7.60 4.17
CA GLU A 953 -41.73 -8.03 3.17
C GLU A 953 -42.37 -8.12 1.78
N ILE A 954 -43.56 -8.74 1.69
CA ILE A 954 -44.28 -8.90 0.42
C ILE A 954 -44.70 -7.54 -0.17
N CYS A 955 -45.19 -6.61 0.66
CA CYS A 955 -45.57 -5.26 0.23
C CYS A 955 -44.39 -4.53 -0.42
N ARG A 956 -43.17 -4.73 0.11
CA ARG A 956 -41.94 -4.14 -0.41
C ARG A 956 -41.56 -4.62 -1.81
N PHE A 957 -41.90 -5.86 -2.17
CA PHE A 957 -41.58 -6.42 -3.49
C PHE A 957 -42.69 -6.23 -4.53
N LEU A 958 -43.94 -6.04 -4.12
CA LEU A 958 -45.08 -5.93 -5.04
C LEU A 958 -45.21 -4.54 -5.71
N GLY A 959 -44.63 -3.48 -5.14
CA GLY A 959 -44.67 -2.13 -5.72
C GLY A 959 -46.09 -1.69 -6.04
N ASP A 960 -46.35 -1.26 -7.28
CA ASP A 960 -47.66 -0.76 -7.72
C ASP A 960 -48.77 -1.84 -7.69
N ALA A 961 -48.42 -3.12 -7.66
CA ALA A 961 -49.38 -4.22 -7.59
C ALA A 961 -50.09 -4.33 -6.22
N ILE A 962 -49.64 -3.59 -5.20
CA ILE A 962 -50.30 -3.55 -3.88
C ILE A 962 -51.63 -2.77 -3.90
N GLN A 963 -51.80 -1.87 -4.87
CA GLN A 963 -52.92 -0.92 -4.89
C GLN A 963 -54.32 -1.54 -4.70
N PRO A 964 -54.64 -2.73 -5.26
CA PRO A 964 -55.96 -3.36 -5.04
C PRO A 964 -56.25 -3.79 -3.60
N VAL A 965 -55.21 -4.07 -2.81
CA VAL A 965 -55.32 -4.63 -1.45
C VAL A 965 -54.84 -3.66 -0.36
N VAL A 966 -54.36 -2.47 -0.74
CA VAL A 966 -53.70 -1.52 0.18
C VAL A 966 -54.60 -1.05 1.33
N TYR A 967 -55.91 -0.91 1.08
CA TYR A 967 -56.88 -0.54 2.11
C TYR A 967 -57.13 -1.68 3.12
N GLU A 968 -57.09 -2.94 2.67
CA GLU A 968 -57.19 -4.10 3.56
C GLU A 968 -55.93 -4.24 4.43
N VAL A 969 -54.76 -4.00 3.83
CA VAL A 969 -53.48 -3.93 4.55
C VAL A 969 -53.50 -2.83 5.60
N PHE A 970 -54.00 -1.63 5.27
CA PHE A 970 -54.18 -0.56 6.24
C PHE A 970 -55.15 -0.94 7.36
N GLY A 971 -56.28 -1.57 7.03
CA GLY A 971 -57.23 -2.07 8.03
C GLY A 971 -56.58 -3.05 9.02
N ALA A 972 -55.69 -3.92 8.54
CA ALA A 972 -54.90 -4.80 9.41
C ALA A 972 -53.90 -4.05 10.29
N ILE A 973 -53.17 -3.07 9.73
CA ILE A 973 -52.26 -2.20 10.50
C ILE A 973 -53.03 -1.48 11.61
N GLU A 974 -54.17 -0.86 11.26
CA GLU A 974 -55.00 -0.11 12.19
C GLU A 974 -55.56 -1.00 13.29
N ASN A 975 -56.13 -2.15 12.93
CA ASN A 975 -56.70 -3.08 13.91
C ASN A 975 -55.61 -3.60 14.88
N SER A 976 -54.47 -4.06 14.35
CA SER A 976 -53.39 -4.60 15.16
C SER A 976 -52.75 -3.55 16.06
N LEU A 977 -52.50 -2.33 15.59
CA LEU A 977 -51.94 -1.25 16.43
C LEU A 977 -52.92 -0.74 17.49
N LYS A 978 -54.23 -0.73 17.20
CA LYS A 978 -55.24 -0.19 18.12
C LYS A 978 -55.72 -1.18 19.16
N HIS A 979 -55.87 -2.45 18.77
CA HIS A 979 -56.66 -3.43 19.52
C HIS A 979 -55.87 -4.67 19.97
N ASP A 980 -54.71 -4.99 19.39
CA ASP A 980 -53.95 -6.17 19.81
C ASP A 980 -53.25 -5.95 21.16
N THR A 981 -53.42 -6.90 22.06
CA THR A 981 -52.82 -6.86 23.40
C THR A 981 -51.33 -7.16 23.39
N ALA A 982 -50.86 -7.96 22.43
CA ALA A 982 -49.47 -8.42 22.38
C ALA A 982 -48.54 -7.33 21.79
N PRO A 983 -47.49 -6.90 22.52
CA PRO A 983 -46.52 -5.93 22.01
C PRO A 983 -45.85 -6.38 20.71
N LEU A 984 -45.53 -7.68 20.59
CA LEU A 984 -44.90 -8.25 19.39
C LEU A 984 -45.73 -8.05 18.11
N VAL A 985 -47.06 -8.15 18.22
CA VAL A 985 -47.97 -7.95 17.09
C VAL A 985 -48.07 -6.46 16.74
N ARG A 986 -48.16 -5.57 17.74
CA ARG A 986 -48.14 -4.12 17.52
C ARG A 986 -46.83 -3.65 16.89
N LYS A 987 -45.69 -4.22 17.32
CA LYS A 987 -44.36 -3.99 16.72
C LYS A 987 -44.36 -4.39 15.24
N SER A 988 -44.88 -5.58 14.92
CA SER A 988 -44.95 -6.08 13.54
C SER A 988 -45.90 -5.24 12.67
N ALA A 989 -47.00 -4.73 13.24
CA ALA A 989 -47.90 -3.81 12.56
C ALA A 989 -47.24 -2.44 12.26
N ALA A 990 -46.44 -1.92 13.20
CA ALA A 990 -45.64 -0.71 12.98
C ALA A 990 -44.58 -0.93 11.88
N TYR A 991 -43.93 -2.10 11.86
CA TYR A 991 -43.00 -2.49 10.79
C TYR A 991 -43.69 -2.57 9.43
N LEU A 992 -44.89 -3.15 9.36
CA LEU A 992 -45.72 -3.15 8.15
C LEU A 992 -46.07 -1.72 7.70
N ALA A 993 -46.48 -0.83 8.61
CA ALA A 993 -46.73 0.57 8.28
C ALA A 993 -45.51 1.29 7.71
N ARG A 994 -44.32 1.03 8.28
CA ARG A 994 -43.04 1.54 7.76
C ARG A 994 -42.75 1.00 6.36
N SER A 995 -42.93 -0.31 6.14
CA SER A 995 -42.57 -0.98 4.89
C SER A 995 -43.28 -0.42 3.65
N LEU A 996 -44.47 0.16 3.82
CA LEU A 996 -45.21 0.85 2.77
C LEU A 996 -44.46 2.09 2.22
N PHE A 997 -43.57 2.68 3.00
CA PHE A 997 -42.80 3.88 2.61
C PHE A 997 -41.31 3.60 2.35
N VAL A 998 -40.84 2.39 2.66
CA VAL A 998 -39.45 1.97 2.41
C VAL A 998 -39.28 1.60 0.94
N GLU A 999 -38.20 2.09 0.33
CA GLU A 999 -37.91 1.87 -1.08
C GLU A 999 -37.71 0.38 -1.39
N ALA A 1000 -38.39 -0.06 -2.46
CA ALA A 1000 -38.16 -1.40 -3.01
C ALA A 1000 -36.74 -1.45 -3.61
N PRO A 1001 -36.02 -2.58 -3.53
CA PRO A 1001 -34.64 -2.69 -4.02
C PRO A 1001 -34.44 -2.35 -5.52
N ARG A 1002 -35.52 -2.21 -6.29
CA ARG A 1002 -35.52 -2.00 -7.74
C ARG A 1002 -36.10 -0.66 -8.19
N SER A 1003 -36.55 0.20 -7.27
CA SER A 1003 -37.09 1.53 -7.59
C SER A 1003 -36.14 2.62 -7.10
N ASN A 1004 -35.79 3.60 -7.94
CA ASN A 1004 -35.04 4.81 -7.56
C ASN A 1004 -35.98 6.02 -7.30
N GLN A 1005 -37.16 5.78 -6.72
CA GLN A 1005 -38.16 6.83 -6.52
C GLN A 1005 -37.89 7.56 -5.20
N LEU A 1006 -37.29 8.75 -5.32
CA LEU A 1006 -36.88 9.58 -4.19
C LEU A 1006 -38.05 10.36 -3.51
N GLY A 1007 -39.30 9.94 -3.66
CA GLY A 1007 -40.48 10.69 -3.18
C GLY A 1007 -41.55 9.80 -2.53
N LEU A 1008 -42.72 10.37 -2.22
CA LEU A 1008 -43.86 9.61 -1.72
C LEU A 1008 -44.28 8.52 -2.74
N PRO A 1009 -44.58 7.29 -2.29
CA PRO A 1009 -44.91 6.20 -3.19
C PRO A 1009 -46.20 6.49 -3.96
N ARG A 1010 -46.14 6.47 -5.31
CA ARG A 1010 -47.29 6.80 -6.17
C ARG A 1010 -48.45 5.80 -6.07
N HIS A 1011 -48.17 4.57 -5.65
CA HIS A 1011 -49.15 3.51 -5.52
C HIS A 1011 -50.00 3.61 -4.24
N ILE A 1012 -49.64 4.49 -3.30
CA ILE A 1012 -50.40 4.70 -2.07
C ILE A 1012 -51.29 5.93 -2.22
N PRO A 1013 -52.62 5.81 -2.04
CA PRO A 1013 -53.53 6.94 -2.07
C PRO A 1013 -53.22 8.01 -1.01
N GLU A 1014 -53.39 9.30 -1.36
CA GLU A 1014 -53.05 10.44 -0.48
C GLU A 1014 -53.84 10.44 0.84
N ASP A 1015 -55.11 10.01 0.80
CA ASP A 1015 -55.96 9.81 1.97
C ASP A 1015 -55.34 8.78 2.92
N LEU A 1016 -54.80 7.68 2.38
CA LEU A 1016 -54.19 6.63 3.17
C LEU A 1016 -52.89 7.08 3.82
N ILE A 1017 -52.06 7.86 3.12
CA ILE A 1017 -50.82 8.44 3.67
C ILE A 1017 -51.14 9.32 4.87
N ARG A 1018 -52.15 10.19 4.74
CA ARG A 1018 -52.64 11.04 5.82
C ARG A 1018 -53.14 10.21 7.01
N ASP A 1019 -53.88 9.14 6.74
CA ASP A 1019 -54.51 8.34 7.78
C ASP A 1019 -53.48 7.45 8.50
N ILE A 1020 -52.46 6.93 7.80
CA ILE A 1020 -51.29 6.27 8.42
C ILE A 1020 -50.49 7.26 9.28
N HIS A 1021 -50.20 8.47 8.79
CA HIS A 1021 -49.51 9.49 9.59
C HIS A 1021 -50.28 9.81 10.88
N ARG A 1022 -51.61 9.97 10.80
CA ARG A 1022 -52.46 10.21 11.98
C ARG A 1022 -52.41 9.02 12.94
N LEU A 1023 -52.55 7.80 12.42
CA LEU A 1023 -52.49 6.57 13.21
C LEU A 1023 -51.17 6.45 13.97
N LEU A 1024 -50.03 6.59 13.28
CA LEU A 1024 -48.70 6.52 13.88
C LEU A 1024 -48.50 7.61 14.95
N ARG A 1025 -48.89 8.85 14.64
CA ARG A 1025 -48.76 9.99 15.57
C ARG A 1025 -49.60 9.81 16.83
N ASP A 1026 -50.80 9.27 16.68
CA ASP A 1026 -51.70 9.03 17.81
C ASP A 1026 -51.17 7.87 18.67
N ARG A 1027 -50.62 6.80 18.04
CA ARG A 1027 -50.04 5.66 18.76
C ARG A 1027 -48.73 6.01 19.47
N LEU A 1028 -47.87 6.85 18.89
CA LEU A 1028 -46.64 7.36 19.53
C LEU A 1028 -46.88 8.06 20.88
N ARG A 1029 -48.06 8.64 21.09
CA ARG A 1029 -48.41 9.31 22.36
C ARG A 1029 -48.89 8.35 23.44
N ILE A 1030 -49.40 7.19 23.04
CA ILE A 1030 -50.12 6.25 23.91
C ILE A 1030 -49.23 5.05 24.26
N GLU A 1031 -48.45 4.57 23.30
CA GLU A 1031 -47.62 3.37 23.46
C GLU A 1031 -46.57 3.57 24.54
N ARG A 1032 -46.32 2.50 25.31
CA ARG A 1032 -45.39 2.48 26.45
C ARG A 1032 -44.30 1.44 26.29
N ASP A 1033 -44.54 0.44 25.45
CA ASP A 1033 -43.55 -0.58 25.15
C ASP A 1033 -42.43 0.03 24.28
N LEU A 1034 -41.18 -0.11 24.75
CA LEU A 1034 -40.02 0.52 24.11
C LEU A 1034 -39.76 -0.03 22.70
N GLU A 1035 -39.93 -1.34 22.50
CA GLU A 1035 -39.66 -1.95 21.19
C GLU A 1035 -40.72 -1.57 20.15
N VAL A 1036 -41.97 -1.39 20.59
CA VAL A 1036 -43.05 -0.90 19.72
C VAL A 1036 -42.84 0.59 19.41
N LEU A 1037 -42.47 1.40 20.41
CA LEU A 1037 -42.19 2.83 20.24
C LEU A 1037 -41.08 3.07 19.23
N GLU A 1038 -39.98 2.32 19.31
CA GLU A 1038 -38.86 2.43 18.36
C GLU A 1038 -39.33 2.19 16.91
N GLN A 1039 -40.14 1.16 16.68
CA GLN A 1039 -40.66 0.87 15.33
C GLN A 1039 -41.67 1.93 14.85
N LEU A 1040 -42.48 2.50 15.75
CA LEU A 1040 -43.39 3.59 15.43
C LEU A 1040 -42.62 4.88 15.08
N GLU A 1041 -41.55 5.20 15.80
CA GLU A 1041 -40.67 6.34 15.52
C GLU A 1041 -39.96 6.14 14.17
N ALA A 1042 -39.47 4.94 13.90
CA ALA A 1042 -38.85 4.59 12.62
C ALA A 1042 -39.84 4.69 11.45
N ALA A 1043 -41.10 4.24 11.64
CA ALA A 1043 -42.15 4.39 10.65
C ALA A 1043 -42.48 5.87 10.36
N MET A 1044 -42.57 6.69 11.42
CA MET A 1044 -42.79 8.13 11.29
C MET A 1044 -41.63 8.84 10.59
N ALA A 1045 -40.40 8.48 10.94
CA ALA A 1045 -39.20 9.07 10.36
C ALA A 1045 -39.08 8.75 8.85
N GLU A 1046 -39.39 7.52 8.44
CA GLU A 1046 -39.39 7.16 7.01
C GLU A 1046 -40.45 7.96 6.24
N LEU A 1047 -41.67 8.07 6.80
CA LEU A 1047 -42.73 8.85 6.18
C LEU A 1047 -42.37 10.34 6.07
N ASP A 1048 -41.75 10.92 7.11
CA ASP A 1048 -41.24 12.29 7.09
C ASP A 1048 -40.13 12.47 6.06
N ALA A 1049 -39.22 11.50 5.93
CA ALA A 1049 -38.13 11.53 4.97
C ALA A 1049 -38.66 11.54 3.53
N ARG A 1050 -39.61 10.65 3.20
CA ARG A 1050 -40.26 10.60 1.88
C ARG A 1050 -41.07 11.86 1.59
N THR A 1051 -41.76 12.39 2.60
CA THR A 1051 -42.49 13.65 2.48
C THR A 1051 -41.54 14.81 2.18
N ARG A 1052 -40.44 14.96 2.92
CA ARG A 1052 -39.43 16.00 2.68
C ARG A 1052 -38.80 15.89 1.30
N ALA A 1053 -38.43 14.68 0.87
CA ALA A 1053 -37.83 14.48 -0.44
C ALA A 1053 -38.82 14.76 -1.60
N SER A 1054 -40.13 14.57 -1.37
CA SER A 1054 -41.17 14.97 -2.34
C SER A 1054 -41.39 16.49 -2.40
N VAL A 1055 -41.29 17.19 -1.26
CA VAL A 1055 -41.52 18.65 -1.14
C VAL A 1055 -40.28 19.46 -1.55
N PHE A 1056 -39.09 18.99 -1.17
CA PHE A 1056 -37.80 19.63 -1.46
C PHE A 1056 -37.05 18.82 -2.51
N ARG A 1057 -37.22 19.16 -3.80
CA ARG A 1057 -36.40 18.55 -4.86
C ARG A 1057 -34.93 18.98 -4.70
N ARG A 1058 -33.99 18.05 -4.93
CA ARG A 1058 -32.57 18.41 -5.07
C ARG A 1058 -32.43 19.31 -6.32
N PRO A 1059 -31.65 20.40 -6.26
CA PRO A 1059 -31.40 21.23 -7.44
C PRO A 1059 -30.60 20.41 -8.46
N ASP A 1060 -31.03 20.42 -9.72
CA ASP A 1060 -30.38 19.65 -10.80
C ASP A 1060 -29.00 20.21 -11.16
N ASN A 1061 -28.68 21.46 -10.77
CA ASN A 1061 -27.39 22.11 -11.02
C ASN A 1061 -26.88 22.90 -9.79
N VAL A 1062 -25.55 22.99 -9.65
CA VAL A 1062 -24.84 23.73 -8.58
C VAL A 1062 -25.17 25.23 -8.58
N SER A 1063 -25.65 25.78 -9.70
CA SER A 1063 -26.02 27.18 -9.86
C SER A 1063 -27.30 27.60 -9.12
N ASP A 1064 -28.15 26.67 -8.70
CA ASP A 1064 -29.44 26.99 -8.05
C ASP A 1064 -29.32 27.22 -6.53
N LEU A 1065 -28.13 27.04 -5.94
CA LEU A 1065 -27.89 27.33 -4.52
C LEU A 1065 -27.41 28.77 -4.31
N VAL A 1066 -28.27 29.75 -4.61
CA VAL A 1066 -28.05 31.14 -4.20
C VAL A 1066 -28.71 31.39 -2.84
N LYS A 1067 -27.91 31.58 -1.80
CA LYS A 1067 -28.39 31.94 -0.46
C LYS A 1067 -28.64 33.46 -0.41
N GLU A 1068 -29.84 33.91 -0.78
CA GLU A 1068 -30.26 35.31 -0.56
C GLU A 1068 -30.53 35.56 0.94
N ILE A 1069 -29.58 36.21 1.63
CA ILE A 1069 -29.83 36.73 2.99
C ILE A 1069 -30.47 38.11 2.85
N ARG A 1070 -31.78 38.21 3.12
CA ARG A 1070 -32.48 39.50 3.22
C ARG A 1070 -32.50 39.96 4.67
N ILE A 1071 -31.80 41.07 4.95
CA ILE A 1071 -31.85 41.73 6.26
C ILE A 1071 -33.16 42.51 6.35
N LEU A 1072 -34.13 41.96 7.09
CA LEU A 1072 -35.41 42.61 7.37
C LEU A 1072 -35.21 43.70 8.43
N ARG A 1073 -34.94 44.94 7.97
CA ARG A 1073 -34.76 46.21 8.71
C ARG A 1073 -33.33 46.50 9.20
N PRO A 1074 -32.54 47.30 8.47
CA PRO A 1074 -31.19 47.64 8.90
C PRO A 1074 -31.12 48.84 9.85
N PHE A 1075 -32.09 49.77 9.89
CA PHE A 1075 -32.08 50.92 10.81
C PHE A 1075 -33.50 51.39 11.13
N ASN A 1076 -33.84 51.50 12.42
CA ASN A 1076 -34.92 52.35 12.92
C ASN A 1076 -34.26 53.63 13.45
N ASP A 1077 -34.69 54.79 12.95
CA ASP A 1077 -34.60 56.07 13.68
C ASP A 1077 -35.69 56.13 14.77
#